data_AF-A0A952Q1R4-F1
#
_entry.id   AF-A0A952Q1R4-F1
#
_cell.length_a   1.000
_cell.length_b   1.000
_cell.length_c   1.000
_cell.angle_alpha   90.00
_cell.angle_beta   90.00
_cell.angle_gamma   90.00
#
_symmetry.space_group_name_H-M   'P 1'
#
loop_
_entity.id
_entity.type
_entity.pdbx_description
1 polymer ?
#
loop_
_entity_poly.entity_id
_entity_poly.type
_entity_poly.pdbx_seq_one_letter_code
_entity_poly.pdbx_strand_id
1 'polypeptide(L)'
;MDETTHQADPLTSLLRKVSSQVPTSNSPTFKRLSVLLAVGVLALYVYAMPYAHHVWERSICRQFSATLATFSIPVNTCATVAVLALDGLYIAVFATIAGMLLWRRANERVALIGALALLTFGAGTPFPLLQLVNEQSMFALPVGFITALGLWLLLLFFYRFPDGRLVPRWFKWLVPVWTLTIIVIWLRSMNASILDSPLNLYLILGWYATGLAGQLYRYRRVAPPDQRQQTKWVVFGIVIALALYIPSILLVQFVRVNDSPGGLLFTFGVWALRYAALLVVPISIGLSILRFRLWGIDLVISRTVVIGLFTSLLGAAFFVVLIVVEQVITMMTGGQNAMVAGAAGTLAVAALFQPTRLWMKKTIERRLYPTLLRRALASSVVTAPINRSADTTAVSLIGQQIGHYRVIKGIGRGGMADVFLGQHTSLNRAVAIKVLTVLTEDTEELQQRFEREATVIAGLHHPNIVQLLDYGKFANHYYMIIEYVGGPDLHHYLKQQGALRLEQAAPLLHDIAAALDYAHMQAIVHRDIKPSNILLRPETAPDGSTCYRAVLSDFGLAKLLESKESFTKSGTIGTFDYIAPEQIINAREVDQRADIYALGVVIYQMLTGQLPFRGDGGVADILLGHLNRQAPDPRTWEPSIPEHVAEAILRALAKDPANRPPSTDALVTEVLRMQQIT
;
A
#
# COMPACT_ATOMS: atom_id res chain seq x y z
N MET A 1 44.16 -10.30 40.91
CA MET A 1 43.46 -9.16 40.29
C MET A 1 43.04 -9.60 38.90
N ASP A 2 41.79 -9.86 38.55
CA ASP A 2 40.52 -9.90 39.26
C ASP A 2 39.62 -10.82 38.42
N GLU A 3 39.22 -11.96 38.98
CA GLU A 3 38.08 -12.74 38.49
C GLU A 3 36.88 -12.34 39.33
N THR A 4 35.99 -11.50 38.76
CA THR A 4 34.69 -11.20 39.37
C THR A 4 33.61 -12.01 38.68
N THR A 5 33.15 -13.01 39.42
CA THR A 5 31.91 -13.76 39.23
C THR A 5 30.71 -12.81 39.25
N HIS A 6 30.09 -12.57 38.10
CA HIS A 6 28.76 -11.97 38.06
C HIS A 6 27.71 -13.03 38.44
N GLN A 7 27.35 -13.07 39.73
CA GLN A 7 26.11 -13.68 40.19
C GLN A 7 24.93 -13.04 39.45
N ALA A 8 24.17 -13.87 38.73
CA ALA A 8 22.93 -13.46 38.09
C ALA A 8 21.90 -13.05 39.15
N ASP A 9 21.40 -11.83 39.04
CA ASP A 9 20.39 -11.23 39.91
C ASP A 9 19.16 -12.16 40.06
N PRO A 10 18.81 -12.62 41.29
CA PRO A 10 17.69 -13.52 41.54
C PRO A 10 16.37 -13.02 40.95
N LEU A 11 16.19 -11.69 40.90
CA LEU A 11 15.00 -11.04 40.37
C LEU A 11 14.87 -11.27 38.85
N THR A 12 15.98 -11.22 38.12
CA THR A 12 16.00 -11.50 36.68
C THR A 12 15.73 -12.98 36.36
N SER A 13 16.17 -13.90 37.24
CA SER A 13 15.88 -15.33 37.11
C SER A 13 14.39 -15.64 37.37
N LEU A 14 13.78 -14.97 38.36
CA LEU A 14 12.36 -15.06 38.69
C LEU A 14 11.49 -14.46 37.59
N LEU A 15 11.83 -13.28 37.06
CA LEU A 15 11.12 -12.66 35.95
C LEU A 15 11.23 -13.50 34.66
N ARG A 16 12.37 -14.17 34.43
CA ARG A 16 12.56 -15.08 33.29
C ARG A 16 11.70 -16.34 33.46
N LYS A 17 11.63 -16.91 34.68
CA LYS A 17 10.74 -18.05 35.04
C LYS A 17 9.26 -17.71 34.87
N VAL A 18 8.83 -16.54 35.35
CA VAL A 18 7.45 -16.06 35.18
C VAL A 18 7.14 -15.81 33.69
N SER A 19 8.08 -15.27 32.91
CA SER A 19 7.89 -15.09 31.46
C SER A 19 7.82 -16.40 30.67
N SER A 20 8.49 -17.47 31.15
CA SER A 20 8.44 -18.81 30.57
C SER A 20 7.19 -19.61 30.93
N GLN A 21 6.47 -19.21 31.97
CA GLN A 21 5.20 -19.82 32.39
C GLN A 21 3.97 -19.16 31.76
N VAL A 22 4.11 -18.02 31.09
CA VAL A 22 3.03 -17.48 30.25
C VAL A 22 2.87 -18.42 29.05
N PRO A 23 1.72 -19.09 28.87
CA PRO A 23 1.53 -20.00 27.75
C PRO A 23 1.88 -19.27 26.45
N THR A 24 2.80 -19.84 25.68
CA THR A 24 3.09 -19.36 24.33
C THR A 24 1.77 -19.34 23.55
N SER A 25 1.56 -18.34 22.68
CA SER A 25 0.30 -18.14 21.93
C SER A 25 -0.14 -19.35 21.07
N ASN A 26 0.67 -20.41 21.02
CA ASN A 26 0.40 -21.68 20.37
C ASN A 26 -0.21 -22.77 21.28
N SER A 27 -0.37 -22.56 22.60
CA SER A 27 -0.92 -23.62 23.45
C SER A 27 -2.43 -23.83 23.16
N PRO A 28 -2.88 -25.08 22.94
CA PRO A 28 -4.30 -25.38 22.67
C PRO A 28 -5.20 -24.97 23.84
N THR A 29 -4.68 -24.98 25.06
CA THR A 29 -5.35 -24.52 26.29
C THR A 29 -5.70 -23.02 26.22
N PHE A 30 -4.80 -22.21 25.69
CA PHE A 30 -4.97 -20.77 25.61
C PHE A 30 -5.96 -20.35 24.49
N LYS A 31 -5.97 -21.08 23.38
CA LYS A 31 -7.00 -20.94 22.34
C LYS A 31 -8.40 -21.29 22.87
N ARG A 32 -8.51 -22.39 23.64
CA ARG A 32 -9.77 -22.78 24.30
C ARG A 32 -10.26 -21.71 25.28
N LEU A 33 -9.36 -21.14 26.09
CA LEU A 33 -9.70 -20.05 27.02
C LEU A 33 -10.20 -18.79 26.30
N SER A 34 -9.60 -18.45 25.15
CA SER A 34 -10.01 -17.30 24.33
C SER A 34 -11.41 -17.49 23.72
N VAL A 35 -11.72 -18.71 23.27
CA VAL A 35 -13.05 -19.06 22.75
C VAL A 35 -14.09 -19.08 23.86
N LEU A 36 -13.78 -19.63 25.04
CA LEU A 36 -14.67 -19.63 26.20
C LEU A 36 -15.00 -18.20 26.66
N LEU A 37 -14.00 -17.31 26.67
CA LEU A 37 -14.22 -15.89 26.95
C LEU A 37 -15.17 -15.26 25.91
N ALA A 38 -14.97 -15.53 24.62
CA ALA A 38 -15.83 -15.01 23.56
C ALA A 38 -17.28 -15.48 23.72
N VAL A 39 -17.49 -16.76 24.01
CA VAL A 39 -18.81 -17.35 24.24
C VAL A 39 -19.46 -16.78 25.50
N GLY A 40 -18.72 -16.64 26.59
CA GLY A 40 -19.23 -16.07 27.85
C GLY A 40 -19.66 -14.61 27.68
N VAL A 41 -18.88 -13.81 26.96
CA VAL A 41 -19.22 -12.42 26.65
C VAL A 41 -20.47 -12.32 25.77
N LEU A 42 -20.60 -13.19 24.75
CA LEU A 42 -21.79 -13.23 23.90
C LEU A 42 -23.04 -13.68 24.68
N ALA A 43 -22.91 -14.67 25.58
CA ALA A 43 -24.01 -15.15 26.40
C ALA A 43 -24.51 -14.08 27.38
N LEU A 44 -23.59 -13.36 28.04
CA LEU A 44 -23.93 -12.24 28.92
C LEU A 44 -24.68 -11.14 28.15
N TYR A 45 -24.31 -10.92 26.90
CA TYR A 45 -24.98 -9.97 26.04
C TYR A 45 -26.40 -10.41 25.66
N VAL A 46 -26.58 -11.66 25.22
CA VAL A 46 -27.91 -12.21 24.90
C VAL A 46 -28.84 -12.14 26.11
N TYR A 47 -28.29 -12.35 27.31
CA TYR A 47 -29.03 -12.17 28.56
C TYR A 47 -29.43 -10.69 28.82
N ALA A 48 -28.59 -9.74 28.42
CA ALA A 48 -28.86 -8.31 28.56
C ALA A 48 -29.86 -7.74 27.53
N MET A 49 -30.13 -8.45 26.43
CA MET A 49 -30.99 -7.97 25.33
C MET A 49 -32.41 -7.54 25.76
N PRO A 50 -33.14 -8.28 26.63
CA PRO A 50 -34.47 -7.86 27.08
C PRO A 50 -34.46 -6.53 27.84
N TYR A 51 -33.38 -6.22 28.56
CA TYR A 51 -33.21 -4.94 29.27
C TYR A 51 -33.02 -3.79 28.30
N ALA A 52 -32.26 -4.00 27.22
CA ALA A 52 -32.11 -3.02 26.16
C ALA A 52 -33.43 -2.70 25.48
N HIS A 53 -34.24 -3.73 25.22
CA HIS A 53 -35.58 -3.58 24.66
C HIS A 53 -36.44 -2.68 25.55
N HIS A 54 -36.50 -2.96 26.85
CA HIS A 54 -37.22 -2.11 27.80
C HIS A 54 -36.71 -0.67 27.87
N VAL A 55 -35.40 -0.45 27.69
CA VAL A 55 -34.82 0.90 27.66
C VAL A 55 -35.22 1.65 26.39
N TRP A 56 -35.08 1.04 25.21
CA TRP A 56 -35.54 1.62 23.94
C TRP A 56 -37.04 1.93 23.99
N GLU A 57 -37.82 1.04 24.60
CA GLU A 57 -39.25 1.23 24.84
C GLU A 57 -39.52 2.41 25.77
N ARG A 58 -38.88 2.48 26.95
CA ARG A 58 -39.15 3.50 27.99
C ARG A 58 -38.56 4.87 27.69
N SER A 59 -37.52 4.95 26.87
CA SER A 59 -36.84 6.19 26.50
C SER A 59 -37.37 6.73 25.18
N ILE A 60 -36.67 6.43 24.08
CA ILE A 60 -36.84 7.05 22.78
C ILE A 60 -38.20 6.69 22.18
N CYS A 61 -38.61 5.40 22.16
CA CYS A 61 -39.87 5.03 21.52
C CYS A 61 -41.10 5.57 22.29
N ARG A 62 -41.05 5.71 23.63
CA ARG A 62 -42.11 6.38 24.39
C ARG A 62 -42.10 7.90 24.23
N GLN A 63 -40.92 8.52 24.15
CA GLN A 63 -40.77 9.95 23.87
C GLN A 63 -41.43 10.34 22.53
N PHE A 64 -41.49 9.42 21.57
CA PHE A 64 -42.13 9.62 20.26
C PHE A 64 -43.45 8.87 20.09
N SER A 65 -44.13 8.54 21.19
CA SER A 65 -45.33 7.70 21.13
C SER A 65 -46.46 8.32 20.29
N ALA A 66 -46.62 9.65 20.30
CA ALA A 66 -47.63 10.32 19.48
C ALA A 66 -47.26 10.25 18.00
N THR A 67 -46.00 10.53 17.67
CA THR A 67 -45.49 10.43 16.29
C THR A 67 -45.62 9.01 15.74
N LEU A 68 -45.22 7.99 16.51
CA LEU A 68 -45.29 6.58 16.11
C LEU A 68 -46.73 6.11 15.88
N ALA A 69 -47.68 6.60 16.68
CA ALA A 69 -49.11 6.30 16.51
C ALA A 69 -49.63 6.80 15.14
N THR A 70 -49.16 7.96 14.67
CA THR A 70 -49.49 8.49 13.32
C THR A 70 -49.11 7.55 12.19
N PHE A 71 -48.05 6.75 12.37
CA PHE A 71 -47.57 5.76 11.40
C PHE A 71 -48.08 4.34 11.68
N SER A 72 -48.98 4.16 12.66
CA SER A 72 -49.46 2.85 13.11
C SER A 72 -48.32 1.92 13.57
N ILE A 73 -47.23 2.47 14.12
CA ILE A 73 -46.09 1.71 14.63
C ILE A 73 -46.21 1.58 16.15
N PRO A 74 -46.41 0.38 16.70
CA PRO A 74 -46.41 0.21 18.16
C PRO A 74 -45.03 0.52 18.75
N VAL A 75 -45.01 1.13 19.94
CA VAL A 75 -43.79 1.46 20.69
C VAL A 75 -42.91 0.22 20.92
N ASN A 76 -43.53 -0.93 21.20
CA ASN A 76 -42.84 -2.22 21.37
C ASN A 76 -42.15 -2.66 20.05
N THR A 77 -42.83 -2.52 18.91
CA THR A 77 -42.27 -2.82 17.60
C THR A 77 -41.08 -1.90 17.27
N CYS A 78 -41.19 -0.60 17.57
CA CYS A 78 -40.08 0.36 17.47
C CYS A 78 -38.86 -0.10 18.28
N ALA A 79 -39.06 -0.48 19.54
CA ALA A 79 -38.00 -0.93 20.44
C ALA A 79 -37.34 -2.22 19.92
N THR A 80 -38.13 -3.20 19.48
CA THR A 80 -37.63 -4.46 18.91
C THR A 80 -36.79 -4.22 17.66
N VAL A 81 -37.27 -3.38 16.74
CA VAL A 81 -36.53 -3.06 15.52
C VAL A 81 -35.22 -2.33 15.84
N ALA A 82 -35.23 -1.39 16.77
CA ALA A 82 -34.02 -0.67 17.18
C ALA A 82 -32.95 -1.63 17.75
N VAL A 83 -33.36 -2.55 18.64
CA VAL A 83 -32.49 -3.57 19.24
C VAL A 83 -31.93 -4.51 18.16
N LEU A 84 -32.76 -5.02 17.25
CA LEU A 84 -32.28 -5.94 16.22
C LEU A 84 -31.38 -5.24 15.19
N ALA A 85 -31.74 -4.03 14.76
CA ALA A 85 -31.04 -3.33 13.68
C ALA A 85 -29.75 -2.64 14.13
N LEU A 86 -29.70 -2.04 15.32
CA LEU A 86 -28.53 -1.31 15.80
C LEU A 86 -27.65 -2.19 16.68
N ASP A 87 -28.21 -2.71 17.78
CA ASP A 87 -27.49 -3.53 18.75
C ASP A 87 -27.10 -4.90 18.14
N GLY A 88 -28.03 -5.58 17.48
CA GLY A 88 -27.78 -6.86 16.81
C GLY A 88 -26.70 -6.79 15.72
N LEU A 89 -26.79 -5.81 14.82
CA LEU A 89 -25.80 -5.60 13.76
C LEU A 89 -24.42 -5.27 14.36
N TYR A 90 -24.38 -4.45 15.40
CA TYR A 90 -23.14 -4.08 16.07
C TYR A 90 -22.36 -5.30 16.56
N ILE A 91 -23.02 -6.15 17.35
CA ILE A 91 -22.39 -7.37 17.90
C ILE A 91 -21.96 -8.28 16.76
N ALA A 92 -22.83 -8.47 15.76
CA ALA A 92 -22.56 -9.40 14.67
C ALA A 92 -21.26 -9.04 13.96
N VAL A 93 -21.02 -7.75 13.69
CA VAL A 93 -19.77 -7.29 13.06
C VAL A 93 -18.57 -7.50 13.98
N PHE A 94 -18.63 -7.10 15.24
CA PHE A 94 -17.52 -7.25 16.20
C PHE A 94 -17.16 -8.73 16.43
N ALA A 95 -18.16 -9.57 16.68
CA ALA A 95 -18.00 -11.00 16.91
C ALA A 95 -17.47 -11.72 15.66
N THR A 96 -17.99 -11.37 14.47
CA THR A 96 -17.53 -11.96 13.20
C THR A 96 -16.06 -11.64 12.94
N ILE A 97 -15.67 -10.37 13.07
CA ILE A 97 -14.28 -9.96 12.82
C ILE A 97 -13.34 -10.54 13.88
N ALA A 98 -13.72 -10.52 15.15
CA ALA A 98 -12.93 -11.15 16.22
C ALA A 98 -12.77 -12.66 15.99
N GLY A 99 -13.86 -13.35 15.61
CA GLY A 99 -13.85 -14.77 15.26
C GLY A 99 -12.94 -15.07 14.08
N MET A 100 -12.98 -14.24 13.01
CA MET A 100 -12.07 -14.36 11.87
C MET A 100 -10.61 -14.18 12.26
N LEU A 101 -10.30 -13.23 13.15
CA LEU A 101 -8.94 -13.00 13.65
C LEU A 101 -8.42 -14.19 14.48
N LEU A 102 -9.25 -14.73 15.36
CA LEU A 102 -8.93 -15.94 16.12
C LEU A 102 -8.77 -17.15 15.21
N TRP A 103 -9.59 -17.28 14.16
CA TRP A 103 -9.52 -18.41 13.23
C TRP A 103 -8.25 -18.36 12.36
N ARG A 104 -7.97 -17.21 11.73
CA ARG A 104 -6.89 -17.11 10.72
C ARG A 104 -5.52 -16.72 11.29
N ARG A 105 -5.48 -16.01 12.42
CA ARG A 105 -4.27 -15.33 12.91
C ARG A 105 -4.04 -15.50 14.42
N ALA A 106 -4.65 -16.49 15.09
CA ALA A 106 -4.51 -16.69 16.54
C ALA A 106 -3.07 -16.84 17.05
N ASN A 107 -2.13 -17.23 16.19
CA ASN A 107 -0.73 -17.40 16.59
C ASN A 107 0.01 -16.05 16.73
N GLU A 108 -0.53 -14.96 16.17
CA GLU A 108 0.03 -13.61 16.23
C GLU A 108 -0.47 -12.86 17.48
N ARG A 109 0.46 -12.44 18.36
CA ARG A 109 0.12 -11.74 19.62
C ARG A 109 -0.74 -10.50 19.40
N VAL A 110 -0.50 -9.76 18.32
CA VAL A 110 -1.22 -8.53 17.99
C VAL A 110 -2.64 -8.82 17.49
N ALA A 111 -2.82 -9.88 16.68
CA ALA A 111 -4.15 -10.30 16.23
C ALA A 111 -5.01 -10.81 17.39
N LEU A 112 -4.38 -11.49 18.35
CA LEU A 112 -5.04 -11.91 19.59
C LEU A 112 -5.48 -10.72 20.45
N ILE A 113 -4.59 -9.76 20.73
CA ILE A 113 -4.94 -8.54 21.47
C ILE A 113 -6.06 -7.81 20.74
N GLY A 114 -5.99 -7.71 19.40
CA GLY A 114 -7.06 -7.17 18.57
C GLY A 114 -8.39 -7.90 18.76
N ALA A 115 -8.40 -9.23 18.63
CA ALA A 115 -9.62 -10.02 18.79
C ALA A 115 -10.23 -9.91 20.20
N LEU A 116 -9.39 -9.99 21.24
CA LEU A 116 -9.84 -9.81 22.63
C LEU A 116 -10.37 -8.39 22.86
N ALA A 117 -9.69 -7.36 22.32
CA ALA A 117 -10.17 -5.99 22.35
C ALA A 117 -11.54 -5.86 21.68
N LEU A 118 -11.73 -6.46 20.50
CA LEU A 118 -13.00 -6.42 19.79
C LEU A 118 -14.12 -7.13 20.57
N LEU A 119 -13.85 -8.27 21.20
CA LEU A 119 -14.85 -8.98 21.99
C LEU A 119 -15.25 -8.21 23.26
N THR A 120 -14.26 -7.69 23.98
CA THR A 120 -14.49 -7.01 25.27
C THR A 120 -15.00 -5.59 25.09
N PHE A 121 -14.43 -4.80 24.16
CA PHE A 121 -14.94 -3.47 23.82
C PHE A 121 -16.28 -3.56 23.09
N GLY A 122 -16.41 -4.48 22.13
CA GLY A 122 -17.65 -4.71 21.39
C GLY A 122 -18.80 -5.19 22.28
N ALA A 123 -18.51 -5.82 23.42
CA ALA A 123 -19.52 -6.12 24.42
C ALA A 123 -19.72 -4.99 25.43
N GLY A 124 -18.67 -4.28 25.83
CA GLY A 124 -18.75 -3.26 26.88
C GLY A 124 -19.34 -1.91 26.47
N THR A 125 -19.56 -1.69 25.17
CA THR A 125 -19.99 -0.40 24.59
C THR A 125 -21.46 -0.29 24.12
N PRO A 126 -22.18 -1.36 23.75
CA PRO A 126 -23.58 -1.24 23.33
C PRO A 126 -24.51 -0.96 24.52
N PHE A 127 -25.69 -0.44 24.21
CA PHE A 127 -26.72 -0.06 25.19
C PHE A 127 -27.15 -1.14 26.21
N PRO A 128 -27.25 -2.43 25.87
CA PRO A 128 -27.83 -3.45 26.76
C PRO A 128 -27.05 -3.67 28.06
N LEU A 129 -25.71 -3.74 27.99
CA LEU A 129 -24.90 -4.13 29.15
C LEU A 129 -24.74 -2.99 30.16
N LEU A 130 -24.59 -1.76 29.68
CA LEU A 130 -24.59 -0.57 30.53
C LEU A 130 -25.91 -0.39 31.29
N GLN A 131 -27.03 -0.83 30.72
CA GLN A 131 -28.35 -0.73 31.34
C GLN A 131 -28.67 -1.91 32.26
N LEU A 132 -28.19 -3.12 31.94
CA LEU A 132 -28.20 -4.25 32.88
C LEU A 132 -27.53 -3.87 34.21
N VAL A 133 -26.44 -3.09 34.16
CA VAL A 133 -25.76 -2.56 35.35
C VAL A 133 -26.65 -1.60 36.15
N ASN A 134 -27.38 -0.71 35.47
CA ASN A 134 -28.26 0.26 36.11
C ASN A 134 -29.47 -0.41 36.77
N GLU A 135 -30.02 -1.45 36.16
CA GLU A 135 -31.17 -2.17 36.71
C GLU A 135 -30.77 -3.25 37.74
N GLN A 136 -29.60 -3.86 37.57
CA GLN A 136 -29.09 -4.91 38.45
C GLN A 136 -27.66 -4.60 38.91
N SER A 137 -27.55 -4.08 40.13
CA SER A 137 -26.27 -3.67 40.75
C SER A 137 -25.25 -4.81 40.85
N MET A 138 -25.69 -6.08 40.93
CA MET A 138 -24.79 -7.24 40.96
C MET A 138 -23.93 -7.39 39.68
N PHE A 139 -24.38 -6.84 38.54
CA PHE A 139 -23.65 -6.88 37.28
C PHE A 139 -22.74 -5.66 37.07
N ALA A 140 -22.82 -4.64 37.93
CA ALA A 140 -22.03 -3.41 37.82
C ALA A 140 -20.52 -3.67 37.75
N LEU A 141 -20.03 -4.51 38.66
CA LEU A 141 -18.61 -4.86 38.76
C LEU A 141 -18.12 -5.67 37.55
N PRO A 142 -18.75 -6.82 37.18
CA PRO A 142 -18.27 -7.62 36.05
C PRO A 142 -18.41 -6.91 34.70
N VAL A 143 -19.50 -6.19 34.44
CA VAL A 143 -19.68 -5.47 33.18
C VAL A 143 -18.70 -4.30 33.09
N GLY A 144 -18.58 -3.50 34.15
CA GLY A 144 -17.62 -2.41 34.19
C GLY A 144 -16.19 -2.90 33.97
N PHE A 145 -15.83 -4.05 34.56
CA PHE A 145 -14.53 -4.67 34.37
C PHE A 145 -14.29 -5.09 32.91
N ILE A 146 -15.27 -5.72 32.26
CA ILE A 146 -15.18 -6.12 30.84
C ILE A 146 -15.02 -4.89 29.94
N THR A 147 -15.77 -3.82 30.19
CA THR A 147 -15.66 -2.57 29.43
C THR A 147 -14.29 -1.92 29.61
N ALA A 148 -13.80 -1.81 30.85
CA ALA A 148 -12.49 -1.26 31.17
C ALA A 148 -11.35 -2.09 30.54
N LEU A 149 -11.47 -3.42 30.60
CA LEU A 149 -10.55 -4.36 29.98
C LEU A 149 -10.53 -4.17 28.45
N GLY A 150 -11.69 -4.00 27.82
CA GLY A 150 -11.77 -3.77 26.38
C GLY A 150 -11.15 -2.46 25.93
N LEU A 151 -11.39 -1.38 26.68
CA LEU A 151 -10.72 -0.10 26.43
C LEU A 151 -9.20 -0.24 26.57
N TRP A 152 -8.75 -0.93 27.60
CA TRP A 152 -7.32 -1.16 27.84
C TRP A 152 -6.66 -2.02 26.77
N LEU A 153 -7.34 -3.07 26.30
CA LEU A 153 -6.85 -3.93 25.22
C LEU A 153 -6.81 -3.20 23.87
N LEU A 154 -7.80 -2.36 23.59
CA LEU A 154 -7.81 -1.50 22.39
C LEU A 154 -6.65 -0.49 22.43
N LEU A 155 -6.34 0.06 23.61
CA LEU A 155 -5.18 0.92 23.83
C LEU A 155 -3.89 0.17 23.55
N LEU A 156 -3.71 -1.00 24.17
CA LEU A 156 -2.53 -1.81 23.94
C LEU A 156 -2.38 -2.21 22.49
N PHE A 157 -3.48 -2.51 21.81
CA PHE A 157 -3.51 -2.78 20.39
C PHE A 157 -2.96 -1.58 19.61
N PHE A 158 -3.50 -0.37 19.77
CA PHE A 158 -2.99 0.81 19.06
C PHE A 158 -1.54 1.16 19.39
N TYR A 159 -1.03 0.79 20.56
CA TYR A 159 0.35 1.09 20.93
C TYR A 159 1.33 0.02 20.43
N ARG A 160 0.89 -1.23 20.29
CA ARG A 160 1.73 -2.36 19.89
C ARG A 160 1.58 -2.75 18.43
N PHE A 161 0.49 -2.38 17.78
CA PHE A 161 0.25 -2.68 16.37
C PHE A 161 1.23 -1.93 15.45
N PRO A 162 1.76 -2.54 14.37
CA PRO A 162 1.48 -3.92 13.90
C PRO A 162 2.45 -5.01 14.38
N ASP A 163 3.66 -4.64 14.83
CA ASP A 163 4.78 -5.57 15.07
C ASP A 163 4.92 -6.04 16.54
N GLY A 164 4.02 -5.62 17.42
CA GLY A 164 4.04 -5.93 18.85
C GLY A 164 4.94 -5.03 19.69
N ARG A 165 5.76 -4.16 19.06
CA ARG A 165 6.71 -3.29 19.75
C ARG A 165 6.03 -1.99 20.19
N LEU A 166 6.55 -1.36 21.24
CA LEU A 166 6.12 -0.02 21.66
C LEU A 166 7.01 1.02 20.97
N VAL A 167 6.42 1.80 20.07
CA VAL A 167 7.14 2.85 19.33
C VAL A 167 6.26 4.10 19.26
N PRO A 168 6.77 5.27 19.67
CA PRO A 168 8.09 5.54 20.24
C PRO A 168 8.36 4.81 21.57
N ARG A 169 9.62 4.53 21.93
CA ARG A 169 9.96 3.81 23.18
C ARG A 169 9.46 4.50 24.45
N TRP A 170 9.29 5.83 24.42
CA TRP A 170 8.77 6.59 25.56
C TRP A 170 7.27 6.36 25.81
N PHE A 171 6.54 5.78 24.86
CA PHE A 171 5.14 5.38 25.07
C PHE A 171 4.94 4.39 26.21
N LYS A 172 5.99 3.67 26.62
CA LYS A 172 5.97 2.84 27.83
C LYS A 172 5.56 3.61 29.09
N TRP A 173 5.77 4.93 29.12
CA TRP A 173 5.37 5.80 30.22
C TRP A 173 3.92 6.31 30.10
N LEU A 174 3.37 6.36 28.88
CA LEU A 174 1.96 6.72 28.67
C LEU A 174 1.00 5.57 28.99
N VAL A 175 1.43 4.32 28.78
CA VAL A 175 0.58 3.14 29.04
C VAL A 175 0.12 3.10 30.51
N PRO A 176 0.98 3.26 31.53
CA PRO A 176 0.55 3.34 32.93
C PRO A 176 -0.40 4.51 33.21
N VAL A 177 -0.17 5.68 32.62
CA VAL A 177 -1.04 6.88 32.80
C VAL A 177 -2.45 6.60 32.30
N TRP A 178 -2.58 6.07 31.10
CA TRP A 178 -3.88 5.72 30.55
C TRP A 178 -4.52 4.53 31.25
N THR A 179 -3.73 3.56 31.70
CA THR A 179 -4.22 2.42 32.51
C THR A 179 -4.84 2.93 33.81
N LEU A 180 -4.15 3.83 34.52
CA LEU A 180 -4.66 4.46 35.73
C LEU A 180 -5.94 5.26 35.44
N THR A 181 -5.98 5.97 34.31
CA THR A 181 -7.16 6.74 33.90
C THR A 181 -8.36 5.83 33.63
N ILE A 182 -8.16 4.71 32.94
CA ILE A 182 -9.22 3.70 32.70
C ILE A 182 -9.72 3.11 34.02
N ILE A 183 -8.81 2.79 34.95
CA ILE A 183 -9.17 2.28 36.29
C ILE A 183 -9.95 3.33 37.09
N VAL A 184 -9.53 4.59 37.06
CA VAL A 184 -10.23 5.69 37.74
C VAL A 184 -11.62 5.91 37.14
N ILE A 185 -11.75 5.89 35.80
CA ILE A 185 -13.04 5.98 35.11
C ILE A 185 -13.93 4.80 35.51
N TRP A 186 -13.39 3.59 35.54
CA TRP A 186 -14.12 2.39 35.97
C TRP A 186 -14.62 2.48 37.41
N LEU A 187 -13.73 2.79 38.37
CA LEU A 187 -14.09 2.96 39.79
C LEU A 187 -15.12 4.06 40.00
N ARG A 188 -15.05 5.13 39.22
CA ARG A 188 -15.99 6.26 39.32
C ARG A 188 -17.34 5.95 38.66
N SER A 189 -17.33 5.19 37.55
CA SER A 189 -18.54 4.75 36.83
C SER A 189 -19.48 3.88 37.68
N MET A 190 -18.99 3.34 38.80
CA MET A 190 -19.80 2.64 39.80
C MET A 190 -20.71 3.56 40.62
N ASN A 191 -20.58 4.89 40.55
CA ASN A 191 -21.24 5.81 41.49
C ASN A 191 -21.96 7.03 40.88
N ALA A 192 -21.95 7.23 39.55
CA ALA A 192 -22.71 8.30 38.89
C ALA A 192 -22.79 8.18 37.36
N SER A 193 -23.80 8.81 36.75
CA SER A 193 -23.98 9.04 35.31
C SER A 193 -22.85 9.90 34.75
N ILE A 194 -21.78 9.24 34.30
CA ILE A 194 -20.47 9.84 34.01
C ILE A 194 -20.24 10.15 32.53
N LEU A 195 -21.21 9.83 31.67
CA LEU A 195 -21.19 10.18 30.25
C LEU A 195 -21.26 11.70 29.99
N ASP A 196 -21.62 12.53 30.98
CA ASP A 196 -21.88 13.97 30.79
C ASP A 196 -20.79 14.92 31.33
N SER A 197 -19.69 14.41 31.90
CA SER A 197 -18.60 15.28 32.36
C SER A 197 -17.65 15.66 31.22
N PRO A 198 -17.41 16.96 30.94
CA PRO A 198 -16.47 17.41 29.91
C PRO A 198 -15.07 16.80 30.09
N LEU A 199 -14.65 16.55 31.33
CA LEU A 199 -13.37 15.95 31.68
C LEU A 199 -13.18 14.58 31.01
N ASN A 200 -14.22 13.74 30.92
CA ASN A 200 -14.12 12.41 30.32
C ASN A 200 -13.98 12.48 28.81
N LEU A 201 -14.66 13.44 28.16
CA LEU A 201 -14.49 13.69 26.73
C LEU A 201 -13.04 14.10 26.43
N TYR A 202 -12.46 15.00 27.23
CA TYR A 202 -11.05 15.39 27.10
C TYR A 202 -10.09 14.20 27.29
N LEU A 203 -10.35 13.31 28.25
CA LEU A 203 -9.53 12.13 28.51
C LEU A 203 -9.64 11.08 27.38
N ILE A 204 -10.84 10.83 26.87
CA ILE A 204 -11.08 9.92 25.73
C ILE A 204 -10.44 10.49 24.46
N LEU A 205 -10.63 11.78 24.18
CA LEU A 205 -10.00 12.46 23.04
C LEU A 205 -8.48 12.44 23.16
N GLY A 206 -7.94 12.66 24.36
CA GLY A 206 -6.51 12.55 24.65
C GLY A 206 -5.97 11.15 24.34
N TRP A 207 -6.70 10.10 24.72
CA TRP A 207 -6.31 8.72 24.46
C TRP A 207 -6.30 8.41 22.95
N TYR A 208 -7.38 8.73 22.23
CA TYR A 208 -7.42 8.56 20.78
C TYR A 208 -6.35 9.40 20.08
N ALA A 209 -6.08 10.62 20.56
CA ALA A 209 -5.04 11.49 20.02
C ALA A 209 -3.64 10.90 20.22
N THR A 210 -3.33 10.33 21.39
CA THR A 210 -2.01 9.71 21.62
C THR A 210 -1.84 8.41 20.85
N GLY A 211 -2.91 7.61 20.69
CA GLY A 211 -2.91 6.43 19.83
C GLY A 211 -2.70 6.79 18.35
N LEU A 212 -3.41 7.81 17.87
CA LEU A 212 -3.29 8.34 16.51
C LEU A 212 -1.88 8.93 16.26
N ALA A 213 -1.36 9.72 17.20
CA ALA A 213 -0.02 10.29 17.13
C ALA A 213 1.06 9.20 17.11
N GLY A 214 0.88 8.14 17.89
CA GLY A 214 1.72 6.95 17.88
C GLY A 214 1.74 6.26 16.53
N GLN A 215 0.56 5.92 16.01
CA GLN A 215 0.43 5.27 14.71
C GLN A 215 0.98 6.14 13.57
N LEU A 216 0.74 7.46 13.60
CA LEU A 216 1.28 8.40 12.62
C LEU A 216 2.82 8.53 12.73
N TYR A 217 3.36 8.53 13.95
CA TYR A 217 4.80 8.52 14.18
C TYR A 217 5.42 7.24 13.60
N ARG A 218 4.84 6.07 13.90
CA ARG A 218 5.29 4.77 13.38
C ARG A 218 5.25 4.75 11.86
N TYR A 219 4.13 5.16 11.28
CA TYR A 219 3.94 5.28 9.82
C TYR A 219 5.04 6.13 9.16
N ARG A 220 5.41 7.26 9.79
CA ARG A 220 6.38 8.21 9.24
C ARG A 220 7.84 7.83 9.46
N ARG A 221 8.17 7.19 10.59
CA ARG A 221 9.57 7.08 11.07
C ARG A 221 10.09 5.65 11.16
N VAL A 222 9.24 4.64 11.33
CA VAL A 222 9.69 3.31 11.76
C VAL A 222 9.13 2.17 10.90
N ALA A 223 7.89 2.27 10.43
CA ALA A 223 7.21 1.17 9.75
C ALA A 223 7.83 0.90 8.35
N PRO A 224 8.22 -0.36 8.06
CA PRO A 224 8.53 -0.81 6.70
C PRO A 224 7.28 -0.79 5.79
N PRO A 225 7.44 -0.87 4.46
CA PRO A 225 6.35 -0.65 3.50
C PRO A 225 5.12 -1.54 3.71
N ASP A 226 5.33 -2.80 4.07
CA ASP A 226 4.31 -3.79 4.41
C ASP A 226 3.50 -3.39 5.66
N GLN A 227 4.19 -2.92 6.71
CA GLN A 227 3.57 -2.47 7.96
C GLN A 227 2.87 -1.11 7.82
N ARG A 228 3.35 -0.23 6.92
CA ARG A 228 2.69 1.05 6.63
C ARG A 228 1.28 0.85 6.11
N GLN A 229 1.05 -0.18 5.31
CA GLN A 229 -0.28 -0.50 4.78
C GLN A 229 -1.24 -0.93 5.90
N GLN A 230 -0.76 -1.69 6.86
CA GLN A 230 -1.54 -2.10 8.04
C GLN A 230 -1.87 -0.89 8.92
N THR A 231 -0.88 -0.06 9.25
CA THR A 231 -1.06 1.16 10.03
C THR A 231 -2.00 2.15 9.36
N LYS A 232 -1.99 2.24 8.02
CA LYS A 232 -2.87 3.13 7.24
C LYS A 232 -4.35 2.84 7.49
N TRP A 233 -4.75 1.56 7.47
CA TRP A 233 -6.14 1.18 7.76
C TRP A 233 -6.53 1.55 9.18
N VAL A 234 -5.67 1.25 10.17
CA VAL A 234 -5.91 1.62 11.57
C VAL A 234 -6.05 3.12 11.77
N VAL A 235 -5.16 3.93 11.19
CA VAL A 235 -5.24 5.39 11.22
C VAL A 235 -6.53 5.87 10.54
N PHE A 236 -6.85 5.35 9.37
CA PHE A 236 -8.08 5.68 8.64
C PHE A 236 -9.33 5.38 9.47
N GLY A 237 -9.38 4.20 10.09
CA GLY A 237 -10.46 3.81 10.97
C GLY A 237 -10.62 4.75 12.16
N ILE A 238 -9.53 5.07 12.85
CA ILE A 238 -9.56 6.00 13.99
C ILE A 238 -10.11 7.36 13.58
N VAL A 239 -9.61 7.93 12.47
CA VAL A 239 -10.02 9.29 12.13
C VAL A 239 -11.45 9.35 11.60
N ILE A 240 -11.92 8.36 10.82
CA ILE A 240 -13.34 8.29 10.44
C ILE A 240 -14.22 8.08 11.67
N ALA A 241 -13.83 7.19 12.58
CA ALA A 241 -14.57 6.99 13.83
C ALA A 241 -14.71 8.31 14.60
N LEU A 242 -13.63 9.08 14.77
CA LEU A 242 -13.69 10.40 15.41
C LEU A 242 -14.54 11.40 14.61
N ALA A 243 -14.42 11.42 13.29
CA ALA A 243 -15.16 12.35 12.42
C ALA A 243 -16.67 12.08 12.40
N LEU A 244 -17.11 10.85 12.66
CA LEU A 244 -18.52 10.50 12.80
C LEU A 244 -18.99 10.67 14.25
N TYR A 245 -18.16 10.27 15.22
CA TYR A 245 -18.53 10.25 16.64
C TYR A 245 -18.62 11.66 17.24
N ILE A 246 -17.66 12.55 16.96
CA ILE A 246 -17.64 13.91 17.53
C ILE A 246 -18.90 14.71 17.13
N PRO A 247 -19.27 14.81 15.83
CA PRO A 247 -20.50 15.49 15.44
C PRO A 247 -21.74 14.87 16.08
N SER A 248 -21.81 13.54 16.23
CA SER A 248 -22.94 12.88 16.87
C SER A 248 -23.13 13.22 18.36
N ILE A 249 -22.06 13.63 19.05
CA ILE A 249 -22.14 14.12 20.43
C ILE A 249 -22.60 15.57 20.42
N LEU A 250 -21.94 16.40 19.61
CA LEU A 250 -22.23 17.82 19.54
C LEU A 250 -23.68 18.08 19.11
N LEU A 251 -24.18 17.31 18.14
CA LEU A 251 -25.54 17.41 17.62
C LEU A 251 -26.63 17.39 18.70
N VAL A 252 -26.47 16.51 19.67
CA VAL A 252 -27.48 16.31 20.74
C VAL A 252 -27.47 17.47 21.73
N GLN A 253 -26.37 18.21 21.84
CA GLN A 253 -26.26 19.35 22.76
C GLN A 253 -26.95 20.62 22.24
N PHE A 254 -27.11 20.75 20.92
CA PHE A 254 -27.63 21.97 20.30
C PHE A 254 -29.07 21.86 19.78
N VAL A 255 -29.61 20.64 19.69
CA VAL A 255 -30.96 20.39 19.15
C VAL A 255 -31.89 19.95 20.27
N ARG A 256 -32.91 20.76 20.58
CA ARG A 256 -34.01 20.34 21.45
C ARG A 256 -34.97 19.48 20.64
N VAL A 257 -35.14 18.23 21.08
CA VAL A 257 -35.91 17.23 20.36
C VAL A 257 -37.33 17.15 20.94
N ASN A 258 -38.32 17.47 20.12
CA ASN A 258 -39.75 17.37 20.46
C ASN A 258 -40.37 16.14 19.77
N ASP A 259 -41.47 15.62 20.32
CA ASP A 259 -42.25 14.51 19.73
C ASP A 259 -42.83 14.92 18.37
N SER A 260 -42.08 14.62 17.31
CA SER A 260 -42.41 14.95 15.92
C SER A 260 -41.69 13.98 14.97
N PRO A 261 -42.17 13.79 13.73
CA PRO A 261 -41.49 12.96 12.73
C PRO A 261 -40.03 13.36 12.50
N GLY A 262 -39.74 14.67 12.46
CA GLY A 262 -38.39 15.20 12.32
C GLY A 262 -37.51 14.91 13.54
N GLY A 263 -38.05 15.04 14.75
CA GLY A 263 -37.34 14.71 15.99
C GLY A 263 -37.00 13.22 16.10
N LEU A 264 -37.91 12.35 15.66
CA LEU A 264 -37.71 10.90 15.63
C LEU A 264 -36.59 10.53 14.65
N LEU A 265 -36.66 11.05 13.43
CA LEU A 265 -35.62 10.82 12.41
C LEU A 265 -34.25 11.35 12.85
N PHE A 266 -34.20 12.54 13.44
CA PHE A 266 -32.97 13.12 13.97
C PHE A 266 -32.36 12.22 15.06
N THR A 267 -33.17 11.78 16.02
CA THR A 267 -32.71 10.93 17.13
C THR A 267 -32.13 9.62 16.59
N PHE A 268 -32.89 8.86 15.80
CA PHE A 268 -32.41 7.62 15.22
C PHE A 268 -31.20 7.83 14.30
N GLY A 269 -31.15 8.93 13.55
CA GLY A 269 -30.01 9.29 12.71
C GLY A 269 -28.72 9.53 13.50
N VAL A 270 -28.80 10.25 14.62
CA VAL A 270 -27.65 10.45 15.51
C VAL A 270 -27.16 9.13 16.12
N TRP A 271 -28.08 8.26 16.54
CA TRP A 271 -27.73 6.93 17.04
C TRP A 271 -27.07 6.09 15.96
N ALA A 272 -27.66 6.00 14.77
CA ALA A 272 -27.06 5.30 13.64
C ALA A 272 -25.65 5.83 13.33
N LEU A 273 -25.43 7.14 13.40
CA LEU A 273 -24.12 7.77 13.22
C LEU A 273 -23.11 7.35 14.30
N ARG A 274 -23.54 7.23 15.57
CA ARG A 274 -22.69 6.72 16.68
C ARG A 274 -22.31 5.26 16.46
N TYR A 275 -23.28 4.41 16.12
CA TYR A 275 -23.01 3.00 15.83
C TYR A 275 -22.10 2.84 14.62
N ALA A 276 -22.32 3.61 13.55
CA ALA A 276 -21.44 3.63 12.39
C ALA A 276 -20.01 4.03 12.76
N ALA A 277 -19.83 5.07 13.59
CA ALA A 277 -18.53 5.51 14.06
C ALA A 277 -17.78 4.40 14.82
N LEU A 278 -18.48 3.69 15.70
CA LEU A 278 -17.91 2.59 16.49
C LEU A 278 -17.61 1.36 15.62
N LEU A 279 -18.45 1.05 14.61
CA LEU A 279 -18.27 -0.06 13.66
C LEU A 279 -17.09 0.13 12.70
N VAL A 280 -16.66 1.37 12.46
CA VAL A 280 -15.47 1.63 11.64
C VAL A 280 -14.21 1.05 12.28
N VAL A 281 -14.11 1.04 13.61
CA VAL A 281 -12.96 0.52 14.37
C VAL A 281 -12.69 -0.97 14.12
N PRO A 282 -13.65 -1.91 14.33
CA PRO A 282 -13.43 -3.33 14.07
C PRO A 282 -13.21 -3.61 12.59
N ILE A 283 -13.92 -2.93 11.68
CA ILE A 283 -13.75 -3.10 10.23
C ILE A 283 -12.32 -2.74 9.84
N SER A 284 -11.82 -1.60 10.33
CA SER A 284 -10.44 -1.15 10.12
C SER A 284 -9.42 -2.13 10.67
N ILE A 285 -9.59 -2.61 11.90
CA ILE A 285 -8.70 -3.59 12.54
C ILE A 285 -8.70 -4.90 11.73
N GLY A 286 -9.88 -5.41 11.37
CA GLY A 286 -10.07 -6.59 10.55
C GLY A 286 -9.37 -6.48 9.20
N LEU A 287 -9.58 -5.37 8.47
CA LEU A 287 -8.92 -5.10 7.19
C LEU A 287 -7.39 -5.01 7.35
N SER A 288 -6.90 -4.40 8.42
CA SER A 288 -5.47 -4.23 8.66
C SER A 288 -4.72 -5.54 8.92
N ILE A 289 -5.39 -6.54 9.49
CA ILE A 289 -4.78 -7.83 9.88
C ILE A 289 -5.13 -8.96 8.91
N LEU A 290 -6.41 -9.12 8.57
CA LEU A 290 -6.88 -10.25 7.75
C LEU A 290 -6.47 -10.12 6.27
N ARG A 291 -6.33 -8.89 5.77
CA ARG A 291 -5.91 -8.61 4.39
C ARG A 291 -4.38 -8.48 4.25
N PHE A 292 -3.62 -8.76 5.31
CA PHE A 292 -2.16 -8.72 5.28
C PHE A 292 -1.60 -9.63 4.18
N ARG A 293 -0.79 -9.03 3.28
CA ARG A 293 -0.18 -9.59 2.06
C ARG A 293 -1.09 -9.80 0.83
N LEU A 294 -2.37 -9.39 0.85
CA LEU A 294 -3.24 -9.60 -0.31
C LEU A 294 -3.19 -8.50 -1.39
N TRP A 295 -2.72 -7.28 -1.10
CA TRP A 295 -2.74 -6.19 -2.09
C TRP A 295 -1.55 -5.25 -1.95
N GLY A 296 -0.58 -5.42 -2.84
CA GLY A 296 0.48 -4.44 -3.14
C GLY A 296 -0.04 -3.36 -4.08
N ILE A 297 -1.16 -2.70 -3.73
CA ILE A 297 -1.64 -1.52 -4.44
C ILE A 297 -1.61 -0.38 -3.44
N ASP A 298 -0.58 0.47 -3.53
CA ASP A 298 -0.60 1.72 -2.77
C ASP A 298 0.17 2.85 -3.46
N LEU A 299 -0.58 3.66 -4.21
CA LEU A 299 -0.27 5.07 -4.48
C LEU A 299 -1.56 5.87 -4.66
N VAL A 300 -2.57 5.33 -5.35
CA VAL A 300 -3.88 5.99 -5.59
C VAL A 300 -4.70 6.14 -4.29
N ILE A 301 -4.63 5.17 -3.37
CA ILE A 301 -5.38 5.21 -2.11
C ILE A 301 -4.82 6.29 -1.15
N SER A 302 -3.57 6.75 -1.31
CA SER A 302 -3.03 7.83 -0.46
C SER A 302 -3.64 9.21 -0.79
N ARG A 303 -3.95 9.48 -2.06
CA ARG A 303 -4.50 10.77 -2.52
C ARG A 303 -5.95 10.96 -2.10
N THR A 304 -6.77 9.99 -2.43
CA THR A 304 -8.21 10.02 -2.16
C THR A 304 -8.49 9.95 -0.66
N VAL A 305 -7.67 9.24 0.12
CA VAL A 305 -7.89 9.11 1.57
C VAL A 305 -7.59 10.39 2.33
N VAL A 306 -6.47 11.08 2.07
CA VAL A 306 -6.18 12.34 2.77
C VAL A 306 -7.16 13.42 2.32
N ILE A 307 -7.46 13.50 1.03
CA ILE A 307 -8.46 14.46 0.52
C ILE A 307 -9.84 14.15 1.12
N GLY A 308 -10.23 12.88 1.18
CA GLY A 308 -11.47 12.43 1.80
C GLY A 308 -11.53 12.79 3.27
N LEU A 309 -10.43 12.55 4.00
CA LEU A 309 -10.33 12.87 5.42
C LEU A 309 -10.52 14.36 5.72
N PHE A 310 -9.75 15.19 5.02
CA PHE A 310 -9.86 16.64 5.16
C PHE A 310 -11.23 17.15 4.71
N THR A 311 -11.84 16.53 3.69
CA THR A 311 -13.22 16.84 3.27
C THR A 311 -14.24 16.51 4.36
N SER A 312 -14.11 15.37 5.04
CA SER A 312 -15.00 15.00 6.14
C SER A 312 -14.85 15.92 7.35
N LEU A 313 -13.61 16.28 7.72
CA LEU A 313 -13.35 17.25 8.80
C LEU A 313 -13.92 18.64 8.48
N LEU A 314 -13.78 19.07 7.22
CA LEU A 314 -14.39 20.31 6.74
C LEU A 314 -15.92 20.25 6.82
N GLY A 315 -16.52 19.11 6.45
CA GLY A 315 -17.97 18.89 6.55
C GLY A 315 -18.48 19.01 7.98
N ALA A 316 -17.78 18.39 8.94
CA ALA A 316 -18.11 18.50 10.37
C ALA A 316 -18.03 19.95 10.87
N ALA A 317 -16.99 20.71 10.48
CA ALA A 317 -16.85 22.11 10.86
C ALA A 317 -17.98 22.98 10.30
N PHE A 318 -18.32 22.83 9.02
CA PHE A 318 -19.42 23.56 8.38
C PHE A 318 -20.78 23.22 8.97
N PHE A 319 -20.96 21.99 9.41
CA PHE A 319 -22.16 21.55 10.08
C PHE A 319 -22.33 22.18 11.48
N VAL A 320 -21.23 22.39 12.22
CA VAL A 320 -21.26 23.19 13.46
C VAL A 320 -21.60 24.66 13.16
N VAL A 321 -21.03 25.23 12.10
CA VAL A 321 -21.34 26.61 11.68
C VAL A 321 -22.81 26.76 11.30
N LEU A 322 -23.40 25.77 10.61
CA LEU A 322 -24.83 25.75 10.26
C LEU A 322 -25.70 25.94 11.51
N ILE A 323 -25.44 25.16 12.55
CA ILE A 323 -26.19 25.18 13.82
C ILE A 323 -26.06 26.54 14.51
N VAL A 324 -24.84 27.11 14.54
CA VAL A 324 -24.61 28.43 15.15
C VAL A 324 -25.36 29.52 14.40
N VAL A 325 -25.31 29.52 13.07
CA VAL A 325 -26.03 30.49 12.22
C VAL A 325 -27.54 30.36 12.41
N GLU A 326 -28.06 29.14 12.44
CA GLU A 326 -29.49 28.88 12.65
C GLU A 326 -29.95 29.37 14.04
N GLN A 327 -29.17 29.14 15.09
CA GLN A 327 -29.45 29.63 16.45
C GLN A 327 -29.46 31.17 16.50
N VAL A 328 -28.48 31.83 15.88
CA VAL A 328 -28.40 33.30 15.85
C VAL A 328 -29.59 33.90 15.11
N ILE A 329 -29.95 33.36 13.93
CA ILE A 329 -31.11 33.85 13.17
C ILE A 329 -32.41 33.61 13.95
N THR A 330 -32.53 32.46 14.62
CA THR A 330 -33.70 32.15 15.45
C THR A 330 -33.83 33.11 16.63
N MET A 331 -32.71 33.49 17.27
CA MET A 331 -32.68 34.52 18.32
C MET A 331 -33.07 35.90 17.79
N MET A 332 -32.59 36.28 16.60
CA MET A 332 -32.91 37.60 16.00
C MET A 332 -34.35 37.70 15.50
N THR A 333 -34.96 36.58 15.09
CA THR A 333 -36.32 36.53 14.53
C THR A 333 -37.41 36.24 15.58
N GLY A 334 -37.03 36.15 16.86
CA GLY A 334 -37.97 35.85 17.95
C GLY A 334 -38.65 34.48 17.83
N GLY A 335 -38.04 33.54 17.10
CA GLY A 335 -38.53 32.17 16.93
C GLY A 335 -39.74 31.98 16.01
N GLN A 336 -40.31 33.03 15.41
CA GLN A 336 -41.54 32.90 14.62
C GLN A 336 -41.36 32.21 13.25
N ASN A 337 -40.14 32.15 12.72
CA ASN A 337 -39.85 31.59 11.39
C ASN A 337 -38.62 30.67 11.38
N ALA A 338 -38.61 29.66 12.26
CA ALA A 338 -37.52 28.66 12.35
C ALA A 338 -37.20 27.99 11.00
N MET A 339 -38.22 27.79 10.15
CA MET A 339 -38.04 27.19 8.83
C MET A 339 -37.24 28.08 7.87
N VAL A 340 -37.41 29.40 7.96
CA VAL A 340 -36.67 30.37 7.14
C VAL A 340 -35.23 30.48 7.63
N ALA A 341 -35.01 30.42 8.94
CA ALA A 341 -33.67 30.39 9.55
C ALA A 341 -32.86 29.16 9.12
N GLY A 342 -33.47 27.98 9.15
CA GLY A 342 -32.84 26.74 8.68
C GLY A 342 -32.54 26.76 7.18
N ALA A 343 -33.46 27.27 6.36
CA ALA A 343 -33.27 27.39 4.91
C ALA A 343 -32.13 28.36 4.55
N ALA A 344 -32.10 29.53 5.19
CA ALA A 344 -31.06 30.54 4.97
C ALA A 344 -29.67 30.07 5.43
N GLY A 345 -29.57 29.43 6.60
CA GLY A 345 -28.33 28.85 7.09
C GLY A 345 -27.80 27.75 6.18
N THR A 346 -28.68 26.87 5.70
CA THR A 346 -28.32 25.76 4.81
C THR A 346 -27.79 26.27 3.46
N LEU A 347 -28.46 27.26 2.87
CA LEU A 347 -28.02 27.89 1.61
C LEU A 347 -26.65 28.57 1.75
N ALA A 348 -26.41 29.27 2.87
CA ALA A 348 -25.13 29.93 3.13
C ALA A 348 -23.99 28.90 3.29
N VAL A 349 -24.22 27.82 4.03
CA VAL A 349 -23.24 26.74 4.22
C VAL A 349 -22.97 25.99 2.91
N ALA A 350 -24.00 25.68 2.14
CA ALA A 350 -23.86 25.01 0.84
C ALA A 350 -23.05 25.86 -0.16
N ALA A 351 -23.29 27.17 -0.20
CA ALA A 351 -22.58 28.10 -1.07
C ALA A 351 -21.08 28.21 -0.73
N LEU A 352 -20.73 28.14 0.56
CA LEU A 352 -19.35 28.28 1.04
C LEU A 352 -18.57 26.94 1.09
N PHE A 353 -19.26 25.80 1.21
CA PHE A 353 -18.61 24.50 1.38
C PHE A 353 -17.80 24.08 0.15
N GLN A 354 -18.38 24.19 -1.04
CA GLN A 354 -17.73 23.81 -2.31
C GLN A 354 -16.43 24.59 -2.59
N PRO A 355 -16.42 25.94 -2.58
CA PRO A 355 -15.20 26.71 -2.87
C PRO A 355 -14.11 26.42 -1.82
N THR A 356 -14.48 26.27 -0.55
CA THR A 356 -13.53 25.95 0.53
C THR A 356 -12.93 24.55 0.36
N ARG A 357 -13.75 23.56 0.00
CA ARG A 357 -13.30 22.18 -0.28
C ARG A 357 -12.33 22.13 -1.45
N LEU A 358 -12.62 22.84 -2.54
CA LEU A 358 -11.77 22.90 -3.72
C LEU A 358 -10.43 23.58 -3.43
N TRP A 359 -10.46 24.69 -2.69
CA TRP A 359 -9.25 25.38 -2.25
C TRP A 359 -8.36 24.47 -1.39
N MET A 360 -8.96 23.76 -0.42
CA MET A 360 -8.27 22.81 0.43
C MET A 360 -7.67 21.66 -0.38
N LYS A 361 -8.43 21.06 -1.30
CA LYS A 361 -7.95 20.00 -2.20
C LYS A 361 -6.72 20.46 -2.98
N LYS A 362 -6.80 21.61 -3.67
CA LYS A 362 -5.68 22.17 -4.44
C LYS A 362 -4.46 22.46 -3.55
N THR A 363 -4.67 22.93 -2.33
CA THR A 363 -3.58 23.24 -1.39
C THR A 363 -2.85 21.99 -0.91
N ILE A 364 -3.60 20.93 -0.55
CA ILE A 364 -3.03 19.63 -0.16
C ILE A 364 -2.26 19.02 -1.35
N GLU A 365 -2.82 19.07 -2.56
CA GLU A 365 -2.20 18.55 -3.77
C GLU A 365 -0.90 19.29 -4.15
N ARG A 366 -0.86 20.62 -3.99
CA ARG A 366 0.33 21.43 -4.33
C ARG A 366 1.42 21.40 -3.28
N ARG A 367 1.09 21.34 -1.98
CA ARG A 367 2.08 21.49 -0.89
C ARG A 367 2.41 20.19 -0.16
N LEU A 368 1.45 19.28 0.00
CA LEU A 368 1.61 18.09 0.85
C LEU A 368 2.16 16.90 0.06
N TYR A 369 1.55 16.59 -1.09
CA TYR A 369 1.89 15.40 -1.89
C TYR A 369 3.31 15.40 -2.47
N PRO A 370 3.81 16.48 -3.10
CA PRO A 370 5.17 16.49 -3.64
C PRO A 370 6.22 16.25 -2.54
N THR A 371 5.98 16.80 -1.35
CA THR A 371 6.87 16.71 -0.19
C THR A 371 6.84 15.31 0.45
N LEU A 372 5.67 14.70 0.55
CA LEU A 372 5.49 13.34 1.06
C LEU A 372 6.03 12.30 0.09
N LEU A 373 5.81 12.48 -1.21
CA LEU A 373 6.31 11.60 -2.26
C LEU A 373 7.84 11.71 -2.40
N ARG A 374 8.41 12.93 -2.41
CA ARG A 374 9.87 13.12 -2.35
C ARG A 374 10.49 12.47 -1.13
N ARG A 375 9.86 12.57 0.05
CA ARG A 375 10.38 11.94 1.29
C ARG A 375 10.21 10.42 1.30
N ALA A 376 9.07 9.91 0.83
CA ALA A 376 8.83 8.47 0.72
C ALA A 376 9.82 7.84 -0.27
N LEU A 377 10.02 8.48 -1.43
CA LEU A 377 10.95 8.02 -2.45
C LEU A 377 12.42 8.26 -2.06
N ALA A 378 12.77 9.35 -1.39
CA ALA A 378 14.10 9.52 -0.80
C ALA A 378 14.38 8.52 0.34
N SER A 379 13.34 7.99 1.00
CA SER A 379 13.48 6.95 2.02
C SER A 379 13.50 5.53 1.47
N SER A 380 13.01 5.29 0.25
CA SER A 380 13.10 4.01 -0.45
C SER A 380 14.31 3.95 -1.38
N VAL A 381 14.75 5.11 -1.91
CA VAL A 381 16.08 5.35 -2.46
C VAL A 381 17.03 5.67 -1.30
N VAL A 382 17.10 4.76 -0.33
CA VAL A 382 18.38 4.61 0.36
C VAL A 382 19.27 4.01 -0.72
N THR A 383 20.10 4.85 -1.33
CA THR A 383 21.40 4.38 -1.82
C THR A 383 22.03 3.71 -0.61
N ALA A 384 21.84 2.39 -0.48
CA ALA A 384 22.76 1.61 0.29
C ALA A 384 24.13 2.02 -0.24
N PRO A 385 25.09 2.40 0.61
CA PRO A 385 26.45 2.48 0.12
C PRO A 385 26.67 1.11 -0.52
N ILE A 386 26.85 1.09 -1.85
CA ILE A 386 27.41 -0.08 -2.50
C ILE A 386 28.74 -0.20 -1.79
N ASN A 387 28.79 -1.10 -0.82
CA ASN A 387 30.00 -1.39 -0.10
C ASN A 387 30.90 -1.91 -1.22
N ARG A 388 31.85 -1.07 -1.66
CA ARG A 388 32.83 -1.39 -2.70
C ARG A 388 33.84 -2.39 -2.16
N SER A 389 33.37 -3.44 -1.49
CA SER A 389 34.13 -4.65 -1.16
C SER A 389 34.13 -5.65 -2.32
N ALA A 390 33.52 -5.31 -3.46
CA ALA A 390 33.53 -6.12 -4.69
C ALA A 390 34.77 -5.88 -5.58
N ASP A 391 35.74 -5.07 -5.17
CA ASP A 391 37.00 -4.94 -5.93
C ASP A 391 37.87 -6.21 -5.87
N THR A 392 37.53 -7.18 -5.01
CA THR A 392 38.31 -8.42 -4.86
C THR A 392 37.81 -9.60 -5.71
N THR A 393 36.52 -9.67 -6.08
CA THR A 393 35.95 -10.82 -6.83
C THR A 393 36.22 -10.76 -8.32
N ALA A 394 36.17 -9.57 -8.94
CA ALA A 394 36.36 -9.42 -10.38
C ALA A 394 37.82 -9.67 -10.83
N VAL A 395 38.80 -9.38 -9.96
CA VAL A 395 40.21 -9.76 -10.18
C VAL A 395 40.40 -11.27 -9.95
N SER A 396 39.56 -11.90 -9.11
CA SER A 396 39.70 -13.32 -8.74
C SER A 396 39.34 -14.28 -9.87
N LEU A 397 38.36 -13.98 -10.74
CA LEU A 397 37.91 -14.91 -11.79
C LEU A 397 38.75 -14.86 -13.08
N ILE A 398 39.50 -13.78 -13.33
CA ILE A 398 40.33 -13.65 -14.55
C ILE A 398 41.42 -14.72 -14.54
N GLY A 399 41.56 -15.45 -15.64
CA GLY A 399 42.50 -16.57 -15.77
C GLY A 399 41.97 -17.90 -15.24
N GLN A 400 40.84 -17.93 -14.53
CA GLN A 400 40.21 -19.19 -14.11
C GLN A 400 39.53 -19.90 -15.27
N GLN A 401 39.31 -21.20 -15.10
CA GLN A 401 38.57 -22.05 -16.02
C GLN A 401 37.25 -22.49 -15.37
N ILE A 402 36.13 -22.16 -16.02
CA ILE A 402 34.77 -22.54 -15.65
C ILE A 402 34.31 -23.59 -16.67
N GLY A 403 34.33 -24.87 -16.29
CA GLY A 403 34.04 -25.97 -17.22
C GLY A 403 34.99 -25.96 -18.42
N HIS A 404 34.44 -25.76 -19.61
CA HIS A 404 35.19 -25.68 -20.88
C HIS A 404 35.62 -24.24 -21.26
N TYR A 405 35.39 -23.25 -20.38
CA TYR A 405 35.57 -21.85 -20.71
C TYR A 405 36.66 -21.21 -19.85
N ARG A 406 37.65 -20.59 -20.49
CA ARG A 406 38.67 -19.80 -19.82
C ARG A 406 38.26 -18.33 -19.79
N VAL A 407 38.30 -17.71 -18.61
CA VAL A 407 38.01 -16.28 -18.42
C VAL A 407 39.24 -15.46 -18.85
N ILE A 408 39.07 -14.56 -19.82
CA ILE A 408 40.16 -13.76 -20.41
C ILE A 408 40.25 -12.38 -19.78
N LYS A 409 39.16 -11.59 -19.83
CA LYS A 409 39.12 -10.21 -19.30
C LYS A 409 37.69 -9.77 -19.01
N GLY A 410 37.51 -8.81 -18.10
CA GLY A 410 36.21 -8.15 -17.92
C GLY A 410 35.84 -7.28 -19.13
N ILE A 411 34.59 -7.35 -19.57
CA ILE A 411 34.05 -6.54 -20.68
C ILE A 411 32.82 -5.70 -20.29
N GLY A 412 32.19 -5.99 -19.15
CA GLY A 412 31.12 -5.17 -18.59
C GLY A 412 30.93 -5.44 -17.10
N ARG A 413 30.55 -4.42 -16.34
CA ARG A 413 30.15 -4.56 -14.93
C ARG A 413 28.81 -3.87 -14.73
N GLY A 414 27.83 -4.62 -14.23
CA GLY A 414 26.49 -4.11 -13.93
C GLY A 414 26.15 -4.26 -12.44
N GLY A 415 25.01 -3.71 -12.03
CA GLY A 415 24.53 -3.84 -10.64
C GLY A 415 24.13 -5.27 -10.23
N MET A 416 23.87 -6.16 -11.20
CA MET A 416 23.37 -7.52 -10.95
C MET A 416 24.32 -8.63 -11.47
N ALA A 417 25.25 -8.29 -12.38
CA ALA A 417 26.14 -9.26 -12.99
C ALA A 417 27.42 -8.60 -13.52
N ASP A 418 28.52 -9.34 -13.45
CA ASP A 418 29.76 -9.03 -14.14
C ASP A 418 29.86 -9.86 -15.42
N VAL A 419 30.31 -9.23 -16.51
CA VAL A 419 30.45 -9.86 -17.83
C VAL A 419 31.92 -9.89 -18.20
N PHE A 420 32.40 -11.09 -18.54
CA PHE A 420 33.77 -11.35 -18.94
C PHE A 420 33.82 -11.87 -20.38
N LEU A 421 34.81 -11.46 -21.15
CA LEU A 421 35.23 -12.20 -22.34
C LEU A 421 35.88 -13.49 -21.88
N GLY A 422 35.45 -14.60 -22.46
CA GLY A 422 36.05 -15.90 -22.30
C GLY A 422 36.30 -16.59 -23.62
N GLN A 423 36.89 -17.77 -23.54
CA GLN A 423 37.17 -18.62 -24.69
C GLN A 423 36.85 -20.07 -24.36
N HIS A 424 36.07 -20.71 -25.21
CA HIS A 424 35.87 -22.14 -25.16
C HIS A 424 37.20 -22.84 -25.54
N THR A 425 37.76 -23.63 -24.62
CA THR A 425 39.12 -24.16 -24.75
C THR A 425 39.26 -25.17 -25.88
N SER A 426 38.28 -26.04 -26.09
CA SER A 426 38.30 -27.03 -27.19
C SER A 426 37.98 -26.46 -28.57
N LEU A 427 37.04 -25.51 -28.65
CA LEU A 427 36.58 -24.94 -29.93
C LEU A 427 37.32 -23.66 -30.34
N ASN A 428 38.20 -23.15 -29.46
CA ASN A 428 38.90 -21.88 -29.62
C ASN A 428 37.98 -20.68 -29.93
N ARG A 429 36.71 -20.77 -29.52
CA ARG A 429 35.65 -19.78 -29.82
C ARG A 429 35.52 -18.76 -28.69
N ALA A 430 35.43 -17.48 -29.03
CA ALA A 430 35.14 -16.42 -28.07
C ALA A 430 33.68 -16.51 -27.55
N VAL A 431 33.51 -16.32 -26.25
CA VAL A 431 32.21 -16.31 -25.56
C VAL A 431 32.15 -15.15 -24.56
N ALA A 432 30.94 -14.73 -24.19
CA ALA A 432 30.75 -13.85 -23.05
C ALA A 432 30.26 -14.69 -21.85
N ILE A 433 30.92 -14.50 -20.71
CA ILE A 433 30.66 -15.20 -19.45
C ILE A 433 30.02 -14.18 -18.51
N LYS A 434 28.71 -14.34 -18.26
CA LYS A 434 27.95 -13.48 -17.36
C LYS A 434 27.83 -14.16 -16.00
N VAL A 435 28.42 -13.57 -14.97
CA VAL A 435 28.45 -14.08 -13.60
C VAL A 435 27.55 -13.21 -12.73
N LEU A 436 26.58 -13.81 -12.06
CA LEU A 436 25.60 -13.08 -11.25
C LEU A 436 26.23 -12.68 -9.90
N THR A 437 26.16 -11.38 -9.58
CA THR A 437 26.86 -10.77 -8.44
C THR A 437 26.13 -10.99 -7.10
N VAL A 438 24.88 -11.48 -7.13
CA VAL A 438 24.07 -11.66 -5.93
C VAL A 438 24.54 -12.89 -5.13
N LEU A 439 25.08 -12.63 -3.94
CA LEU A 439 25.29 -13.61 -2.87
C LEU A 439 23.93 -13.95 -2.23
N THR A 440 23.11 -14.76 -2.90
CA THR A 440 21.86 -15.26 -2.30
C THR A 440 22.14 -16.47 -1.43
N GLU A 441 21.45 -16.55 -0.29
CA GLU A 441 21.28 -17.81 0.45
C GLU A 441 20.75 -18.87 -0.53
N ASP A 442 21.53 -19.93 -0.67
CA ASP A 442 21.32 -21.02 -1.62
C ASP A 442 20.05 -21.78 -1.23
N THR A 443 18.92 -21.40 -1.81
CA THR A 443 17.64 -22.08 -1.59
C THR A 443 17.33 -22.94 -2.82
N GLU A 444 16.92 -24.18 -2.59
CA GLU A 444 16.56 -25.13 -3.67
C GLU A 444 15.51 -24.52 -4.63
N GLU A 445 14.59 -23.71 -4.11
CA GLU A 445 13.57 -23.01 -4.91
C GLU A 445 14.17 -22.01 -5.91
N LEU A 446 15.25 -21.31 -5.53
CA LEU A 446 15.92 -20.34 -6.40
C LEU A 446 16.74 -21.04 -7.49
N GLN A 447 17.41 -22.15 -7.14
CA GLN A 447 18.14 -22.97 -8.11
C GLN A 447 17.18 -23.55 -9.17
N GLN A 448 16.09 -24.20 -8.75
CA GLN A 448 15.11 -24.79 -9.66
C GLN A 448 14.49 -23.75 -10.61
N ARG A 449 14.25 -22.52 -10.10
CA ARG A 449 13.77 -21.42 -10.94
C ARG A 449 14.82 -20.96 -11.94
N PHE A 450 16.07 -20.80 -11.52
CA PHE A 450 17.16 -20.41 -12.42
C PHE A 450 17.32 -21.42 -13.57
N GLU A 451 17.40 -22.71 -13.25
CA GLU A 451 17.57 -23.77 -14.25
C GLU A 451 16.38 -23.83 -15.23
N ARG A 452 15.15 -23.72 -14.72
CA ARG A 452 13.94 -23.73 -15.55
C ARG A 452 13.92 -22.58 -16.54
N GLU A 453 14.25 -21.37 -16.09
CA GLU A 453 14.23 -20.17 -16.92
C GLU A 453 15.41 -20.15 -17.91
N ALA A 454 16.60 -20.59 -17.49
CA ALA A 454 17.75 -20.73 -18.37
C ALA A 454 17.46 -21.74 -19.50
N THR A 455 16.76 -22.84 -19.20
CA THR A 455 16.32 -23.82 -20.20
C THR A 455 15.38 -23.20 -21.24
N VAL A 456 14.43 -22.38 -20.79
CA VAL A 456 13.48 -21.69 -21.69
C VAL A 456 14.22 -20.73 -22.63
N ILE A 457 15.19 -19.97 -22.12
CA ILE A 457 15.96 -19.02 -22.93
C ILE A 457 16.98 -19.73 -23.83
N ALA A 458 17.54 -20.86 -23.43
CA ALA A 458 18.41 -21.67 -24.27
C ALA A 458 17.70 -22.15 -25.55
N GLY A 459 16.38 -22.36 -25.49
CA GLY A 459 15.56 -22.74 -26.64
C GLY A 459 15.27 -21.63 -27.65
N LEU A 460 15.63 -20.38 -27.36
CA LEU A 460 15.48 -19.28 -28.32
C LEU A 460 16.59 -19.33 -29.37
N HIS A 461 16.19 -19.54 -30.63
CA HIS A 461 17.10 -19.60 -31.78
C HIS A 461 16.67 -18.57 -32.84
N HIS A 462 17.30 -17.39 -32.80
CA HIS A 462 17.01 -16.31 -33.73
C HIS A 462 18.28 -15.49 -34.03
N PRO A 463 18.55 -15.07 -35.29
CA PRO A 463 19.77 -14.33 -35.64
C PRO A 463 19.94 -13.00 -34.90
N ASN A 464 18.83 -12.40 -34.47
CA ASN A 464 18.77 -11.14 -33.72
C ASN A 464 18.55 -11.34 -32.20
N ILE A 465 18.77 -12.55 -31.66
CA ILE A 465 18.79 -12.82 -30.21
C ILE A 465 20.12 -13.45 -29.86
N VAL A 466 20.75 -12.97 -28.78
CA VAL A 466 21.98 -13.55 -28.25
C VAL A 466 21.72 -14.98 -27.78
N GLN A 467 22.42 -15.94 -28.38
CA GLN A 467 22.31 -17.35 -28.01
C GLN A 467 22.93 -17.62 -26.64
N LEU A 468 22.14 -18.24 -25.75
CA LEU A 468 22.65 -18.91 -24.55
C LEU A 468 23.25 -20.26 -24.95
N LEU A 469 24.54 -20.44 -24.67
CA LEU A 469 25.33 -21.61 -25.04
C LEU A 469 25.41 -22.63 -23.89
N ASP A 470 25.55 -22.14 -22.66
CA ASP A 470 25.69 -22.96 -21.47
C ASP A 470 25.29 -22.15 -20.22
N TYR A 471 24.97 -22.83 -19.13
CA TYR A 471 24.71 -22.20 -17.84
C TYR A 471 25.08 -23.14 -16.70
N GLY A 472 25.35 -22.59 -15.53
CA GLY A 472 25.63 -23.42 -14.38
C GLY A 472 25.97 -22.63 -13.13
N LYS A 473 26.61 -23.32 -12.20
CA LYS A 473 27.09 -22.77 -10.94
C LYS A 473 28.58 -23.03 -10.81
N PHE A 474 29.31 -21.99 -10.45
CA PHE A 474 30.74 -22.05 -10.19
C PHE A 474 31.05 -21.34 -8.88
N ALA A 475 31.70 -22.06 -7.96
CA ALA A 475 31.80 -21.67 -6.55
C ALA A 475 30.40 -21.34 -5.97
N ASN A 476 30.15 -20.08 -5.61
CA ASN A 476 28.86 -19.62 -5.07
C ASN A 476 28.11 -18.67 -6.02
N HIS A 477 28.46 -18.70 -7.31
CA HIS A 477 27.87 -17.82 -8.32
C HIS A 477 27.23 -18.63 -9.44
N TYR A 478 26.02 -18.22 -9.83
CA TYR A 478 25.43 -18.66 -11.08
C TYR A 478 26.11 -17.94 -12.24
N TYR A 479 26.39 -18.68 -13.31
CA TYR A 479 26.97 -18.13 -14.53
C TYR A 479 26.18 -18.56 -15.76
N MET A 480 26.30 -17.76 -16.81
CA MET A 480 25.76 -18.02 -18.13
C MET A 480 26.85 -17.79 -19.16
N ILE A 481 26.95 -18.70 -20.11
CA ILE A 481 27.82 -18.58 -21.26
C ILE A 481 26.94 -18.23 -22.44
N ILE A 482 27.16 -17.04 -22.99
CA ILE A 482 26.42 -16.52 -24.13
C ILE A 482 27.39 -16.29 -25.28
N GLU A 483 26.86 -16.21 -26.50
CA GLU A 483 27.70 -15.81 -27.63
C GLU A 483 28.30 -14.42 -27.42
N TYR A 484 29.54 -14.24 -27.88
CA TYR A 484 30.20 -12.94 -27.84
C TYR A 484 29.84 -12.14 -29.11
N VAL A 485 29.31 -10.94 -28.93
CA VAL A 485 29.03 -9.98 -30.02
C VAL A 485 30.13 -8.91 -30.02
N GLY A 486 30.84 -8.77 -31.14
CA GLY A 486 32.10 -7.99 -31.22
C GLY A 486 31.96 -6.48 -31.42
N GLY A 487 30.75 -5.90 -31.38
CA GLY A 487 30.53 -4.46 -31.55
C GLY A 487 29.94 -3.78 -30.29
N PRO A 488 29.69 -2.46 -30.35
CA PRO A 488 29.13 -1.71 -29.22
C PRO A 488 27.66 -2.06 -28.99
N ASP A 489 27.11 -1.67 -27.84
CA ASP A 489 25.66 -1.60 -27.64
C ASP A 489 25.08 -0.31 -28.25
N LEU A 490 23.77 -0.29 -28.48
CA LEU A 490 23.07 0.84 -29.08
C LEU A 490 23.18 2.11 -28.22
N HIS A 491 23.33 1.99 -26.89
CA HIS A 491 23.53 3.16 -26.02
C HIS A 491 24.84 3.88 -26.33
N HIS A 492 25.94 3.12 -26.44
CA HIS A 492 27.24 3.66 -26.83
C HIS A 492 27.23 4.20 -28.26
N TYR A 493 26.53 3.52 -29.18
CA TYR A 493 26.36 3.97 -30.56
C TYR A 493 25.62 5.32 -30.64
N LEU A 494 24.49 5.47 -29.94
CA LEU A 494 23.72 6.72 -29.87
C LEU A 494 24.50 7.85 -29.21
N LYS A 495 25.36 7.56 -28.22
CA LYS A 495 26.25 8.57 -27.64
C LYS A 495 27.28 9.11 -28.63
N GLN A 496 27.72 8.28 -29.58
CA GLN A 496 28.72 8.67 -30.58
C GLN A 496 28.08 9.36 -31.79
N GLN A 497 26.96 8.83 -32.28
CA GLN A 497 26.30 9.32 -33.50
C GLN A 497 25.29 10.44 -33.21
N GLY A 498 24.75 10.53 -32.00
CA GLY A 498 23.61 11.37 -31.67
C GLY A 498 22.28 10.76 -32.16
N ALA A 499 21.35 11.63 -32.53
CA ALA A 499 20.09 11.21 -33.15
C ALA A 499 20.35 10.60 -34.54
N LEU A 500 19.68 9.48 -34.82
CA LEU A 500 19.78 8.75 -36.09
C LEU A 500 18.70 9.23 -37.05
N ARG A 501 19.04 9.30 -38.33
CA ARG A 501 18.03 9.46 -39.38
C ARG A 501 17.19 8.20 -39.50
N LEU A 502 15.95 8.34 -39.98
CA LEU A 502 15.01 7.21 -40.09
C LEU A 502 15.60 6.08 -40.95
N GLU A 503 16.32 6.41 -42.02
CA GLU A 503 16.95 5.43 -42.92
C GLU A 503 18.05 4.62 -42.21
N GLN A 504 18.75 5.22 -41.25
CA GLN A 504 19.77 4.56 -40.44
C GLN A 504 19.14 3.71 -39.32
N ALA A 505 18.04 4.19 -38.74
CA ALA A 505 17.30 3.48 -37.71
C ALA A 505 16.54 2.26 -38.27
N ALA A 506 16.02 2.34 -39.49
CA ALA A 506 15.17 1.34 -40.12
C ALA A 506 15.69 -0.11 -40.05
N PRO A 507 16.94 -0.43 -40.48
CA PRO A 507 17.45 -1.80 -40.40
C PRO A 507 17.54 -2.31 -38.96
N LEU A 508 17.94 -1.45 -38.01
CA LEU A 508 18.02 -1.81 -36.60
C LEU A 508 16.64 -2.08 -36.00
N LEU A 509 15.63 -1.27 -36.36
CA LEU A 509 14.26 -1.45 -35.89
C LEU A 509 13.65 -2.75 -36.41
N HIS A 510 13.90 -3.09 -37.67
CA HIS A 510 13.46 -4.36 -38.26
C HIS A 510 14.06 -5.56 -37.50
N ASP A 511 15.37 -5.53 -37.24
CA ASP A 511 16.07 -6.56 -36.47
C ASP A 511 15.52 -6.72 -35.04
N ILE A 512 15.25 -5.60 -34.35
CA ILE A 512 14.73 -5.59 -32.97
C ILE A 512 13.29 -6.13 -32.93
N ALA A 513 12.44 -5.71 -33.86
CA ALA A 513 11.05 -6.17 -33.93
C ALA A 513 10.99 -7.67 -34.26
N ALA A 514 11.78 -8.14 -35.23
CA ALA A 514 11.86 -9.57 -35.56
C ALA A 514 12.24 -10.43 -34.34
N ALA A 515 13.22 -9.97 -33.55
CA ALA A 515 13.62 -10.65 -32.32
C ALA A 515 12.52 -10.66 -31.24
N LEU A 516 11.86 -9.52 -31.01
CA LEU A 516 10.80 -9.40 -29.99
C LEU A 516 9.58 -10.23 -30.36
N ASP A 517 9.10 -10.14 -31.60
CA ASP A 517 7.94 -10.90 -32.04
C ASP A 517 8.23 -12.41 -32.04
N TYR A 518 9.45 -12.84 -32.40
CA TYR A 518 9.87 -14.23 -32.24
C TYR A 518 9.77 -14.71 -30.78
N ALA A 519 10.27 -13.92 -29.82
CA ALA A 519 10.18 -14.26 -28.41
C ALA A 519 8.73 -14.27 -27.90
N HIS A 520 7.90 -13.30 -28.33
CA HIS A 520 6.49 -13.21 -27.97
C HIS A 520 5.69 -14.41 -28.48
N MET A 521 5.98 -14.93 -29.68
CA MET A 521 5.38 -16.19 -30.19
C MET A 521 5.71 -17.41 -29.33
N GLN A 522 6.85 -17.38 -28.62
CA GLN A 522 7.24 -18.41 -27.64
C GLN A 522 6.73 -18.11 -26.22
N ALA A 523 5.82 -17.14 -26.07
CA ALA A 523 5.28 -16.64 -24.80
C ALA A 523 6.34 -16.07 -23.83
N ILE A 524 7.47 -15.58 -24.37
CA ILE A 524 8.55 -14.97 -23.60
C ILE A 524 8.50 -13.45 -23.78
N VAL A 525 8.38 -12.72 -22.67
CA VAL A 525 8.43 -11.24 -22.64
C VAL A 525 9.79 -10.80 -22.13
N HIS A 526 10.45 -9.87 -22.83
CA HIS A 526 11.81 -9.45 -22.49
C HIS A 526 11.88 -8.60 -21.21
N ARG A 527 10.95 -7.64 -21.05
CA ARG A 527 10.77 -6.77 -19.85
C ARG A 527 11.93 -5.83 -19.49
N ASP A 528 12.96 -5.72 -20.32
CA ASP A 528 14.12 -4.84 -20.09
C ASP A 528 14.69 -4.28 -21.39
N ILE A 529 13.82 -3.95 -22.35
CA ILE A 529 14.25 -3.34 -23.60
C ILE A 529 14.78 -1.93 -23.33
N LYS A 530 16.05 -1.73 -23.68
CA LYS A 530 16.78 -0.46 -23.59
C LYS A 530 18.02 -0.52 -24.47
N PRO A 531 18.61 0.61 -24.87
CA PRO A 531 19.73 0.63 -25.81
C PRO A 531 20.97 -0.15 -25.33
N SER A 532 21.22 -0.24 -24.02
CA SER A 532 22.36 -1.03 -23.50
C SER A 532 22.20 -2.54 -23.62
N ASN A 533 20.99 -3.04 -23.89
CA ASN A 533 20.70 -4.47 -24.08
C ASN A 533 20.55 -4.84 -25.56
N ILE A 534 20.74 -3.87 -26.47
CA ILE A 534 20.72 -4.07 -27.92
C ILE A 534 22.16 -3.99 -28.41
N LEU A 535 22.76 -5.15 -28.71
CA LEU A 535 24.14 -5.25 -29.19
C LEU A 535 24.18 -5.07 -30.70
N LEU A 536 25.22 -4.40 -31.20
CA LEU A 536 25.41 -4.17 -32.62
C LEU A 536 26.49 -5.10 -33.16
N ARG A 537 26.09 -6.14 -33.89
CA ARG A 537 27.02 -7.06 -34.54
C ARG A 537 27.54 -6.41 -35.83
N PRO A 538 28.86 -6.17 -35.97
CA PRO A 538 29.40 -5.62 -37.20
C PRO A 538 29.25 -6.63 -38.34
N GLU A 539 28.74 -6.16 -39.47
CA GLU A 539 28.64 -6.88 -40.72
C GLU A 539 29.34 -6.08 -41.82
N THR A 540 29.94 -6.77 -42.78
CA THR A 540 30.54 -6.11 -43.95
C THR A 540 29.49 -6.06 -45.05
N ALA A 541 29.06 -4.86 -45.39
CA ALA A 541 28.16 -4.65 -46.50
C ALA A 541 28.85 -5.00 -47.84
N PRO A 542 28.09 -5.28 -48.91
CA PRO A 542 28.65 -5.63 -50.21
C PRO A 542 29.59 -4.56 -50.80
N ASP A 543 29.42 -3.30 -50.41
CA ASP A 543 30.25 -2.16 -50.83
C ASP A 543 31.54 -1.99 -49.99
N GLY A 544 31.80 -2.92 -49.06
CA GLY A 544 32.94 -2.89 -48.16
C GLY A 544 32.77 -2.00 -46.93
N SER A 545 31.64 -1.30 -46.79
CA SER A 545 31.34 -0.53 -45.59
C SER A 545 30.95 -1.44 -44.41
N THR A 546 31.16 -0.97 -43.18
CA THR A 546 30.70 -1.68 -41.97
C THR A 546 29.27 -1.26 -41.67
N CYS A 547 28.34 -2.21 -41.73
CA CYS A 547 26.98 -2.06 -41.21
C CYS A 547 26.82 -2.82 -39.89
N TYR A 548 25.69 -2.63 -39.22
CA TYR A 548 25.40 -3.31 -37.95
C TYR A 548 24.07 -4.05 -38.03
N ARG A 549 24.06 -5.28 -37.54
CA ARG A 549 22.85 -6.04 -37.22
C ARG A 549 22.54 -5.89 -35.74
N ALA A 550 21.29 -5.55 -35.40
CA ALA A 550 20.89 -5.48 -34.00
C ALA A 550 20.62 -6.88 -33.43
N VAL A 551 21.13 -7.15 -32.23
CA VAL A 551 20.99 -8.42 -31.53
C VAL A 551 20.57 -8.14 -30.08
N LEU A 552 19.40 -8.66 -29.69
CA LEU A 552 18.87 -8.52 -28.33
C LEU A 552 19.62 -9.42 -27.35
N SER A 553 20.01 -8.86 -26.22
CA SER A 553 20.66 -9.54 -25.12
C SER A 553 19.86 -9.37 -23.83
N ASP A 554 20.22 -10.12 -22.79
CA ASP A 554 19.67 -9.93 -21.44
C ASP A 554 18.16 -10.19 -21.29
N PHE A 555 17.68 -11.28 -21.90
CA PHE A 555 16.36 -11.85 -21.60
C PHE A 555 16.27 -12.24 -20.12
N GLY A 556 15.67 -11.37 -19.30
CA GLY A 556 14.94 -11.63 -18.04
C GLY A 556 15.61 -12.35 -16.85
N LEU A 557 16.67 -13.15 -17.02
CA LEU A 557 17.18 -14.10 -16.02
C LEU A 557 17.61 -13.43 -14.71
N ALA A 558 18.18 -12.23 -14.79
CA ALA A 558 18.60 -11.47 -13.61
C ALA A 558 17.41 -10.95 -12.78
N LYS A 559 16.27 -10.62 -13.41
CA LYS A 559 15.07 -10.10 -12.72
C LYS A 559 14.26 -11.20 -12.03
N LEU A 560 14.56 -12.47 -12.29
CA LEU A 560 13.90 -13.64 -11.70
C LEU A 560 14.53 -14.09 -10.37
N LEU A 561 15.81 -13.77 -10.16
CA LEU A 561 16.54 -13.97 -8.90
C LEU A 561 16.26 -12.88 -7.87
N GLU A 562 15.63 -11.78 -8.31
CA GLU A 562 15.13 -10.76 -7.41
C GLU A 562 13.88 -11.26 -6.70
N SER A 563 13.94 -11.31 -5.37
CA SER A 563 12.73 -11.45 -4.55
C SER A 563 11.66 -10.44 -4.99
N LYS A 564 10.37 -10.76 -4.85
CA LYS A 564 9.22 -9.94 -5.27
C LYS A 564 9.20 -8.50 -4.70
N GLU A 565 10.14 -8.14 -3.81
CA GLU A 565 10.32 -6.84 -3.17
C GLU A 565 11.50 -6.02 -3.74
N SER A 566 12.31 -6.57 -4.66
CA SER A 566 13.62 -6.01 -5.06
C SER A 566 13.62 -5.11 -6.29
N PHE A 567 12.54 -5.08 -7.10
CA PHE A 567 12.44 -4.21 -8.28
C PHE A 567 12.72 -2.72 -7.93
N THR A 568 12.42 -2.32 -6.69
CA THR A 568 12.67 -0.99 -6.13
C THR A 568 14.09 -0.71 -5.63
N LYS A 569 14.93 -1.74 -5.40
CA LYS A 569 16.30 -1.59 -4.87
C LYS A 569 17.40 -1.68 -5.92
N SER A 570 17.11 -2.27 -7.08
CA SER A 570 18.10 -2.67 -8.09
C SER A 570 18.20 -1.74 -9.30
N GLY A 571 17.23 -0.84 -9.48
CA GLY A 571 17.21 0.08 -10.61
C GLY A 571 18.24 1.20 -10.45
N THR A 572 19.36 1.11 -11.19
CA THR A 572 20.16 2.30 -11.49
C THR A 572 19.29 3.29 -12.27
N ILE A 573 19.51 4.60 -12.08
CA ILE A 573 18.67 5.69 -12.64
C ILE A 573 18.28 5.43 -14.11
N GLY A 574 19.18 4.91 -14.93
CA GLY A 574 18.96 4.64 -16.36
C GLY A 574 18.08 3.43 -16.74
N THR A 575 17.77 2.52 -15.81
CA THR A 575 16.88 1.37 -16.11
C THR A 575 15.40 1.78 -16.10
N PHE A 576 15.05 2.84 -15.37
CA PHE A 576 13.66 3.33 -15.28
C PHE A 576 13.24 4.21 -16.44
N ASP A 577 14.18 4.62 -17.31
CA ASP A 577 13.90 5.51 -18.45
C ASP A 577 13.02 4.84 -19.52
N TYR A 578 12.93 3.51 -19.54
CA TYR A 578 12.22 2.71 -20.56
C TYR A 578 11.07 1.88 -19.96
N ILE A 579 10.76 2.05 -18.67
CA ILE A 579 9.83 1.18 -17.96
C ILE A 579 8.38 1.46 -18.37
N ALA A 580 7.62 0.39 -18.65
CA ALA A 580 6.21 0.50 -19.00
C ALA A 580 5.33 0.85 -17.77
N PRO A 581 4.23 1.60 -17.94
CA PRO A 581 3.33 1.97 -16.84
C PRO A 581 2.86 0.78 -16.00
N GLU A 582 2.46 -0.30 -16.65
CA GLU A 582 2.01 -1.53 -16.03
C GLU A 582 3.11 -2.25 -15.24
N GLN A 583 4.38 -2.13 -15.64
CA GLN A 583 5.51 -2.67 -14.86
C GLN A 583 5.70 -1.91 -13.54
N ILE A 584 5.35 -0.62 -13.51
CA ILE A 584 5.37 0.21 -12.29
C ILE A 584 4.18 -0.13 -11.37
N ILE A 585 2.99 -0.36 -11.96
CA ILE A 585 1.74 -0.59 -11.21
C ILE A 585 1.66 -2.03 -10.69
N ASN A 586 1.93 -3.01 -11.56
CA ASN A 586 1.85 -4.44 -11.25
C ASN A 586 2.84 -5.26 -12.09
N ALA A 587 4.05 -5.46 -11.57
CA ALA A 587 5.08 -6.26 -12.22
C ALA A 587 4.71 -7.74 -12.47
N ARG A 588 3.56 -8.24 -11.95
CA ARG A 588 3.14 -9.65 -12.12
C ARG A 588 2.30 -9.92 -13.36
N GLU A 589 1.59 -8.92 -13.86
CA GLU A 589 0.65 -9.03 -14.99
C GLU A 589 1.16 -8.25 -16.20
N VAL A 590 2.44 -8.48 -16.52
CA VAL A 590 3.14 -7.81 -17.63
C VAL A 590 3.19 -8.77 -18.82
N ASP A 591 2.48 -8.40 -19.88
CA ASP A 591 2.49 -9.09 -21.18
C ASP A 591 3.45 -8.42 -22.19
N GLN A 592 3.42 -8.88 -23.43
CA GLN A 592 4.26 -8.40 -24.53
C GLN A 592 4.15 -6.89 -24.82
N ARG A 593 3.04 -6.25 -24.44
CA ARG A 593 2.81 -4.82 -24.71
C ARG A 593 3.76 -3.91 -23.93
N ALA A 594 4.38 -4.42 -22.86
CA ALA A 594 5.42 -3.70 -22.16
C ALA A 594 6.69 -3.56 -23.00
N ASP A 595 7.05 -4.58 -23.79
CA ASP A 595 8.19 -4.49 -24.71
C ASP A 595 7.90 -3.53 -25.86
N ILE A 596 6.65 -3.46 -26.33
CA ILE A 596 6.19 -2.48 -27.34
C ILE A 596 6.36 -1.05 -26.80
N TYR A 597 5.97 -0.82 -25.54
CA TYR A 597 6.15 0.49 -24.90
C TYR A 597 7.64 0.87 -24.80
N ALA A 598 8.46 -0.05 -24.30
CA ALA A 598 9.89 0.18 -24.15
C ALA A 598 10.58 0.41 -25.51
N LEU A 599 10.19 -0.34 -26.55
CA LEU A 599 10.64 -0.11 -27.92
C LEU A 599 10.21 1.27 -28.43
N GLY A 600 8.98 1.72 -28.11
CA GLY A 600 8.54 3.08 -28.42
C GLY A 600 9.44 4.16 -27.80
N VAL A 601 9.90 3.95 -26.55
CA VAL A 601 10.88 4.85 -25.90
C VAL A 601 12.23 4.80 -26.62
N VAL A 602 12.70 3.61 -27.01
CA VAL A 602 13.95 3.43 -27.77
C VAL A 602 13.87 4.13 -29.12
N ILE A 603 12.79 3.97 -29.88
CA ILE A 603 12.58 4.66 -31.17
C ILE A 603 12.58 6.18 -30.98
N TYR A 604 11.84 6.68 -29.97
CA TYR A 604 11.83 8.10 -29.63
C TYR A 604 13.26 8.61 -29.42
N GLN A 605 14.06 7.89 -28.63
CA GLN A 605 15.44 8.28 -28.35
C GLN A 605 16.37 8.15 -29.55
N MET A 606 16.21 7.10 -30.37
CA MET A 606 16.99 6.94 -31.59
C MET A 606 16.79 8.13 -32.52
N LEU A 607 15.55 8.57 -32.73
CA LEU A 607 15.25 9.62 -33.72
C LEU A 607 15.41 11.05 -33.18
N THR A 608 15.30 11.27 -31.88
CA THR A 608 15.41 12.62 -31.29
C THR A 608 16.72 12.85 -30.53
N GLY A 609 17.42 11.78 -30.13
CA GLY A 609 18.52 11.82 -29.17
C GLY A 609 18.08 12.13 -27.73
N GLN A 610 16.78 12.27 -27.47
CA GLN A 610 16.21 12.66 -26.18
C GLN A 610 15.34 11.52 -25.60
N LEU A 611 15.16 11.49 -24.28
CA LEU A 611 14.15 10.62 -23.66
C LEU A 611 12.81 11.37 -23.57
N PRO A 612 11.65 10.68 -23.72
CA PRO A 612 10.33 11.32 -23.67
C PRO A 612 10.01 11.88 -22.28
N PHE A 613 10.55 11.28 -21.21
CA PHE A 613 10.40 11.74 -19.84
C PHE A 613 11.77 11.93 -19.20
N ARG A 614 12.11 13.17 -18.86
CA ARG A 614 13.33 13.52 -18.11
C ARG A 614 12.99 13.85 -16.67
N GLY A 615 13.92 13.52 -15.77
CA GLY A 615 13.74 13.70 -14.34
C GLY A 615 14.65 14.77 -13.76
N ASP A 616 14.30 16.04 -13.91
CA ASP A 616 14.91 17.12 -13.10
C ASP A 616 14.60 16.89 -11.59
N GLY A 617 13.54 16.13 -11.30
CA GLY A 617 13.18 15.64 -9.97
C GLY A 617 13.73 14.26 -9.58
N GLY A 618 14.65 13.69 -10.37
CA GLY A 618 15.19 12.33 -10.18
C GLY A 618 14.25 11.21 -10.66
N VAL A 619 14.56 9.97 -10.29
CA VAL A 619 13.84 8.73 -10.70
C VAL A 619 12.32 8.82 -10.47
N ALA A 620 11.91 9.45 -9.37
CA ALA A 620 10.51 9.67 -9.04
C ALA A 620 9.73 10.39 -10.14
N ASP A 621 10.34 11.41 -10.73
CA ASP A 621 9.70 12.23 -11.75
C ASP A 621 9.60 11.46 -13.08
N ILE A 622 10.63 10.67 -13.41
CA ILE A 622 10.64 9.78 -14.58
C ILE A 622 9.50 8.77 -14.47
N LEU A 623 9.38 8.06 -13.33
CA LEU A 623 8.30 7.10 -13.08
C LEU A 623 6.91 7.74 -13.18
N LEU A 624 6.72 8.94 -12.61
CA LEU A 624 5.47 9.69 -12.76
C LEU A 624 5.20 10.11 -14.20
N GLY A 625 6.24 10.38 -14.98
CA GLY A 625 6.16 10.64 -16.41
C GLY A 625 5.60 9.45 -17.17
N HIS A 626 6.19 8.27 -16.95
CA HIS A 626 5.69 7.03 -17.52
C HIS A 626 4.25 6.74 -17.10
N LEU A 627 3.88 6.94 -15.82
CA LEU A 627 2.52 6.68 -15.34
C LEU A 627 1.45 7.66 -15.87
N ASN A 628 1.74 8.97 -15.86
CA ASN A 628 0.67 9.98 -15.92
C ASN A 628 0.88 11.08 -16.97
N ARG A 629 2.11 11.34 -17.43
CA ARG A 629 2.38 12.42 -18.38
C ARG A 629 2.24 11.91 -19.81
N GLN A 630 1.56 12.66 -20.66
CA GLN A 630 1.60 12.41 -22.10
C GLN A 630 3.04 12.62 -22.61
N ALA A 631 3.50 11.75 -23.50
CA ALA A 631 4.81 11.91 -24.12
C ALA A 631 4.81 13.18 -25.00
N PRO A 632 5.88 13.98 -24.99
CA PRO A 632 6.03 15.09 -25.93
C PRO A 632 5.99 14.58 -27.37
N ASP A 633 5.50 15.40 -28.31
CA ASP A 633 5.59 15.07 -29.73
C ASP A 633 7.07 15.08 -30.15
N PRO A 634 7.63 13.99 -30.72
CA PRO A 634 9.04 13.93 -31.10
C PRO A 634 9.44 15.02 -32.11
N ARG A 635 8.49 15.53 -32.91
CA ARG A 635 8.72 16.65 -33.84
C ARG A 635 9.08 17.96 -33.14
N THR A 636 8.82 18.08 -31.84
CA THR A 636 9.26 19.24 -31.03
C THR A 636 10.78 19.30 -30.89
N TRP A 637 11.45 18.15 -30.98
CA TRP A 637 12.91 18.04 -30.90
C TRP A 637 13.53 17.93 -32.28
N GLU A 638 12.92 17.13 -33.16
CA GLU A 638 13.39 16.92 -34.53
C GLU A 638 12.23 17.11 -35.52
N PRO A 639 12.04 18.33 -36.05
CA PRO A 639 10.94 18.65 -36.96
C PRO A 639 10.95 17.87 -38.28
N SER A 640 12.08 17.26 -38.67
CA SER A 640 12.16 16.43 -39.88
C SER A 640 11.48 15.07 -39.76
N ILE A 641 11.09 14.65 -38.54
CA ILE A 641 10.35 13.39 -38.33
C ILE A 641 8.97 13.49 -38.99
N PRO A 642 8.62 12.57 -39.92
CA PRO A 642 7.30 12.55 -40.54
C PRO A 642 6.17 12.37 -39.51
N GLU A 643 5.01 12.95 -39.80
CA GLU A 643 3.85 12.91 -38.89
C GLU A 643 3.43 11.48 -38.52
N HIS A 644 3.37 10.58 -39.49
CA HIS A 644 2.99 9.18 -39.24
C HIS A 644 3.96 8.46 -38.31
N VAL A 645 5.26 8.80 -38.37
CA VAL A 645 6.28 8.27 -37.46
C VAL A 645 6.05 8.78 -36.05
N ALA A 646 5.79 10.08 -35.90
CA ALA A 646 5.49 10.69 -34.61
C ALA A 646 4.24 10.06 -33.96
N GLU A 647 3.17 9.86 -34.74
CA GLU A 647 1.94 9.21 -34.28
C GLU A 647 2.16 7.76 -33.84
N ALA A 648 2.94 6.98 -34.61
CA ALA A 648 3.28 5.60 -34.27
C ALA A 648 4.03 5.51 -32.94
N ILE A 649 5.02 6.39 -32.73
CA ILE A 649 5.78 6.48 -31.47
C ILE A 649 4.84 6.85 -30.31
N LEU A 650 4.00 7.88 -30.47
CA LEU A 650 3.07 8.31 -29.43
C LEU A 650 2.05 7.22 -29.08
N ARG A 651 1.61 6.44 -30.07
CA ARG A 651 0.70 5.29 -29.86
C ARG A 651 1.39 4.15 -29.11
N ALA A 652 2.64 3.83 -29.42
CA ALA A 652 3.43 2.87 -28.63
C ALA A 652 3.59 3.32 -27.16
N LEU A 653 3.68 4.63 -26.92
CA LEU A 653 3.78 5.25 -25.60
C LEU A 653 2.43 5.47 -24.88
N ALA A 654 1.33 4.90 -25.40
CA ALA A 654 0.03 4.95 -24.76
C ALA A 654 0.06 4.32 -23.36
N LYS A 655 -0.61 4.98 -22.40
CA LYS A 655 -0.59 4.55 -21.00
C LYS A 655 -1.36 3.27 -20.76
N ASP A 656 -2.51 3.15 -21.40
CA ASP A 656 -3.28 1.92 -21.47
C ASP A 656 -2.65 0.98 -22.51
N PRO A 657 -2.20 -0.23 -22.12
CA PRO A 657 -1.64 -1.22 -23.04
C PRO A 657 -2.58 -1.57 -24.20
N ALA A 658 -3.90 -1.49 -24.03
CA ALA A 658 -4.87 -1.82 -25.07
C ALA A 658 -4.86 -0.84 -26.25
N ASN A 659 -4.32 0.37 -26.06
CA ASN A 659 -4.24 1.40 -27.10
C ASN A 659 -2.92 1.38 -27.88
N ARG A 660 -2.02 0.42 -27.59
CA ARG A 660 -0.74 0.27 -28.28
C ARG A 660 -0.89 -0.60 -29.54
N PRO A 661 0.08 -0.54 -30.48
CA PRO A 661 0.12 -1.49 -31.59
C PRO A 661 0.07 -2.95 -31.12
N PRO A 662 -0.50 -3.87 -31.92
CA PRO A 662 -0.72 -5.25 -31.50
C PRO A 662 0.56 -6.09 -31.38
N SER A 663 1.61 -5.74 -32.12
CA SER A 663 2.93 -6.40 -32.10
C SER A 663 4.05 -5.39 -32.34
N THR A 664 5.30 -5.81 -32.16
CA THR A 664 6.46 -4.96 -32.45
C THR A 664 6.68 -4.79 -33.95
N ASP A 665 6.39 -5.81 -34.76
CA ASP A 665 6.38 -5.70 -36.22
C ASP A 665 5.31 -4.69 -36.71
N ALA A 666 4.12 -4.68 -36.12
CA ALA A 666 3.08 -3.72 -36.47
C ALA A 666 3.53 -2.26 -36.18
N LEU A 667 4.20 -2.05 -35.03
CA LEU A 667 4.78 -0.75 -34.70
C LEU A 667 5.87 -0.34 -35.71
N VAL A 668 6.82 -1.22 -35.99
CA VAL A 668 7.93 -0.92 -36.91
C VAL A 668 7.43 -0.73 -38.34
N THR A 669 6.47 -1.52 -38.79
CA THR A 669 5.80 -1.34 -40.09
C THR A 669 5.12 0.02 -40.18
N GLU A 670 4.46 0.48 -39.12
CA GLU A 670 3.84 1.81 -39.09
C GLU A 670 4.90 2.92 -39.18
N VAL A 671 6.00 2.79 -38.42
CA VAL A 671 7.13 3.75 -38.45
C VAL A 671 7.82 3.79 -39.81
N LEU A 672 8.01 2.64 -40.46
CA LEU A 672 8.75 2.52 -41.72
C LEU A 672 7.85 2.64 -42.96
N ARG A 673 6.55 2.85 -42.78
CA ARG A 673 5.63 3.03 -43.91
C ARG A 673 6.08 4.23 -44.73
N MET A 674 6.50 3.99 -45.96
CA MET A 674 6.74 5.07 -46.92
C MET A 674 5.40 5.77 -47.17
N GLN A 675 5.37 7.09 -47.03
CA GLN A 675 4.26 7.86 -47.58
C GLN A 675 4.24 7.58 -49.08
N GLN A 676 3.20 6.89 -49.55
CA GLN A 676 2.79 7.02 -50.94
C GLN A 676 2.35 8.48 -51.08
N ILE A 677 3.30 9.34 -51.45
CA ILE A 677 3.02 10.72 -51.84
C ILE A 677 2.03 10.61 -52.99
N THR A 678 0.80 11.09 -52.75
CA THR A 678 -0.19 11.32 -53.81
C THR A 678 0.01 12.74 -54.33
#